data_AF-A0A0F6W4E4-F1
#
_entry.id   AF-A0A0F6W4E4-F1
#
_cell.length_a   1.000
_cell.length_b   1.000
_cell.length_c   1.000
_cell.angle_alpha   90.00
_cell.angle_beta   90.00
_cell.angle_gamma   90.00
#
_symmetry.space_group_name_H-M   'P 1'
#
loop_
_entity.id
_entity.type
_entity.pdbx_description
1 polymer ?
#
loop_
_entity_poly.entity_id
_entity_poly.type
_entity_poly.pdbx_seq_one_letter_code
_entity_poly.pdbx_strand_id
1 'polypeptide(L)'
;MIVVSPELMGGATPGALLAIVLLAIAAASSAVWLLSATSSGSFVVGRGVALAVTIALSLTILQAVPLPTAFSDRFSPDGVDARASIAALGIDAPSWWPLSASEIATRSQILVGLAIICAFSAATVLCSRGQREWIVRLGATSTLLVALVSLAHVALDLRAPFGMLSEPWWNTPLIGPLLNPNHLSGFVAMGVPLSLAAGLDARARPARIGWFVSGAISAGVVVVCASRGGIASLAIGVLTLAVLIFARRRALSRRVLLASLGGIAVLSMAALVGVALVLDWLRHELEGGSYEKLRLAARGLELALTHPWLGVGRGAFSAAFVRLFGTDERIDHPENIVVQWTSEWGLIVGIALLVTLATAWARGALAARSPAQTGALAAVASIAAHDLVDFALEMPGIAIVASAVLAAAIAPSARREEADDSVAISSRTLAALAGTAFVAVVALGPSIVSLDQRRLQNELLSALRRGDFETFDARIVDAVRAHPSEPVFTLLGAHAAARRGDERVALWLNQTMRLAPGWHEPHRIAARWLTRRGALEQAWLEVREVRDRLPTVAPRVGCDVLAASPDPSLAIRVFGHDMALLDALASCPGLPDEFVAQLDAALVASGLAGPRVRRARRAIAAGRPADALGELDGVAGTPTPSPQVAFVRAEALLALQRPSGAAEALEQLRAHGEAEQERLRRLAEARAAAGDADGMRDAVRDLVASASGAPARVAAARMLLARLERRMGNHGRALRALEEAHRADPSSSALDQIASLSDEVGDVARARRARMEICRRDGRTSAACAPPGVE
;
A
#
# COMPACT_ATOMS: atom_id res chain seq x y z
N MET A 1 27.03 -11.14 12.79
CA MET A 1 26.70 -10.93 11.36
C MET A 1 25.58 -11.85 10.92
N ILE A 2 25.80 -13.13 10.57
CA ILE A 2 24.78 -14.06 10.01
C ILE A 2 23.42 -13.99 10.73
N VAL A 3 23.40 -14.09 12.06
CA VAL A 3 22.16 -14.08 12.85
C VAL A 3 21.50 -12.68 12.92
N VAL A 4 22.30 -11.62 12.97
CA VAL A 4 21.83 -10.25 13.27
C VAL A 4 21.34 -9.52 12.01
N SER A 5 21.97 -9.77 10.86
CA SER A 5 21.70 -8.97 9.64
C SER A 5 20.24 -9.01 9.18
N PRO A 6 19.52 -10.15 9.19
CA PRO A 6 18.10 -10.19 8.85
C PRO A 6 17.20 -9.45 9.87
N GLU A 7 17.58 -9.47 11.15
CA GLU A 7 16.83 -8.80 12.24
C GLU A 7 16.85 -7.28 12.11
N LEU A 8 17.87 -6.73 11.44
CA LEU A 8 17.97 -5.32 11.08
C LEU A 8 17.10 -4.97 9.87
N MET A 9 15.84 -5.42 9.88
CA MET A 9 14.86 -5.18 8.82
C MET A 9 15.31 -5.62 7.43
N GLY A 10 16.17 -6.65 7.36
CA GLY A 10 16.82 -7.06 6.12
C GLY A 10 17.67 -5.99 5.44
N GLY A 11 17.96 -4.85 6.08
CA GLY A 11 18.68 -3.71 5.49
C GLY A 11 17.79 -2.69 4.76
N ALA A 12 16.47 -2.69 5.00
CA ALA A 12 15.52 -1.81 4.31
C ALA A 12 15.72 -0.30 4.56
N THR A 13 16.43 0.08 5.63
CA THR A 13 16.76 1.48 5.93
C THR A 13 18.26 1.74 5.75
N PRO A 14 18.68 2.96 5.39
CA PRO A 14 20.10 3.31 5.28
C PRO A 14 20.90 2.99 6.55
N GLY A 15 20.35 3.26 7.73
CA GLY A 15 21.01 2.96 9.01
C GLY A 15 21.21 1.46 9.23
N ALA A 16 20.19 0.65 8.92
CA ALA A 16 20.30 -0.81 8.99
C ALA A 16 21.30 -1.36 7.97
N LEU A 17 21.30 -0.85 6.74
CA LEU A 17 22.29 -1.20 5.71
C LEU A 17 23.72 -0.94 6.22
N LEU A 18 24.00 0.26 6.72
CA LEU A 18 25.35 0.59 7.23
C LEU A 18 25.76 -0.31 8.39
N ALA A 19 24.84 -0.62 9.32
CA ALA A 19 25.10 -1.56 10.41
C ALA A 19 25.44 -2.97 9.90
N ILE A 20 24.71 -3.48 8.89
CA ILE A 20 24.99 -4.77 8.26
C ILE A 20 26.38 -4.78 7.61
N VAL A 21 26.75 -3.71 6.90
CA VAL A 21 28.06 -3.58 6.24
C VAL A 21 29.18 -3.57 7.27
N LEU A 22 29.03 -2.81 8.37
CA LEU A 22 30.01 -2.78 9.46
C LEU A 22 30.16 -4.16 10.14
N LEU A 23 29.07 -4.91 10.33
CA LEU A 23 29.13 -6.28 10.83
C LEU A 23 29.88 -7.22 9.90
N ALA A 24 29.77 -7.03 8.57
CA ALA A 24 30.51 -7.82 7.59
C ALA A 24 32.00 -7.47 7.58
N ILE A 25 32.36 -6.19 7.69
CA ILE A 25 33.75 -5.72 7.83
C ILE A 25 34.38 -6.30 9.10
N ALA A 26 33.65 -6.28 10.22
CA ALA A 26 34.11 -6.87 11.48
C ALA A 26 34.39 -8.39 11.32
N ALA A 27 33.48 -9.12 10.65
CA ALA A 27 33.67 -10.55 10.37
C ALA A 27 34.90 -10.82 9.49
N ALA A 28 35.11 -10.02 8.43
CA ALA A 28 36.31 -10.11 7.59
C ALA A 28 37.59 -9.80 8.37
N SER A 29 37.56 -8.79 9.24
CA SER A 29 38.69 -8.40 10.10
C SER A 29 39.05 -9.52 11.10
N SER A 30 38.04 -10.17 11.69
CA SER A 30 38.26 -11.38 12.50
C SER A 30 38.87 -12.52 11.69
N ALA A 31 38.45 -12.71 10.43
CA ALA A 31 39.02 -13.71 9.54
C ALA A 31 40.49 -13.39 9.15
N VAL A 32 40.85 -12.12 8.96
CA VAL A 32 42.25 -11.67 8.79
C VAL A 32 43.08 -12.07 10.00
N TRP A 33 42.60 -11.78 11.21
CA TRP A 33 43.27 -12.15 12.45
C TRP A 33 43.51 -13.67 12.52
N LEU A 34 42.47 -14.47 12.25
CA LEU A 34 42.58 -15.93 12.21
C LEU A 34 43.59 -16.45 11.17
N LEU A 35 43.71 -15.80 10.01
CA LEU A 35 44.71 -16.17 9.00
C LEU A 35 46.12 -15.79 9.42
N SER A 36 46.30 -14.59 10.00
CA SER A 36 47.60 -14.09 10.47
C SER A 36 48.17 -14.90 11.64
N ALA A 37 47.30 -15.50 12.46
CA ALA A 37 47.70 -16.36 13.58
C ALA A 37 48.21 -17.75 13.15
N THR A 38 48.28 -18.04 11.85
CA THR A 38 48.63 -19.37 11.32
C THR A 38 49.64 -19.34 10.19
N SER A 39 50.36 -20.43 10.00
CA SER A 39 51.41 -20.57 8.97
C SER A 39 50.91 -20.47 7.52
N SER A 40 49.63 -20.73 7.26
CA SER A 40 49.06 -20.77 5.91
C SER A 40 48.84 -19.38 5.28
N GLY A 41 48.67 -18.32 6.09
CA GLY A 41 48.54 -16.91 5.68
C GLY A 41 47.47 -16.55 4.64
N SER A 42 46.72 -17.53 4.09
CA SER A 42 45.87 -17.41 2.92
C SER A 42 44.75 -18.44 2.90
N PHE A 43 43.72 -18.19 2.10
CA PHE A 43 42.63 -19.12 1.80
C PHE A 43 42.36 -19.14 0.29
N VAL A 44 41.61 -20.12 -0.19
CA VAL A 44 41.43 -20.36 -1.63
C VAL A 44 39.96 -20.17 -2.03
N VAL A 45 39.73 -19.51 -3.17
CA VAL A 45 38.42 -19.31 -3.81
C VAL A 45 38.49 -19.79 -5.26
N GLY A 46 37.39 -20.31 -5.80
CA GLY A 46 37.32 -20.68 -7.22
C GLY A 46 37.57 -19.47 -8.12
N ARG A 47 38.47 -19.61 -9.11
CA ARG A 47 38.94 -18.50 -9.95
C ARG A 47 37.79 -17.81 -10.70
N GLY A 48 36.87 -18.59 -11.25
CA GLY A 48 35.68 -18.07 -11.93
C GLY A 48 34.81 -17.19 -11.02
N VAL A 49 34.52 -17.65 -9.80
CA VAL A 49 33.70 -16.88 -8.83
C VAL A 49 34.40 -15.58 -8.44
N ALA A 50 35.69 -15.65 -8.11
CA ALA A 50 36.46 -14.46 -7.76
C ALA A 50 36.48 -13.43 -8.90
N LEU A 51 36.71 -13.88 -10.14
CA LEU A 51 36.72 -13.01 -11.32
C LEU A 51 35.35 -12.39 -11.59
N ALA A 52 34.28 -13.20 -11.63
CA ALA A 52 32.93 -12.72 -11.94
C ALA A 52 32.44 -11.70 -10.91
N VAL A 53 32.66 -11.95 -9.61
CA VAL A 53 32.30 -11.02 -8.54
C VAL A 53 33.13 -9.73 -8.61
N THR A 54 34.43 -9.84 -8.92
CA THR A 54 35.30 -8.66 -9.10
C THR A 54 34.84 -7.81 -10.29
N ILE A 55 34.46 -8.43 -11.41
CA ILE A 55 33.92 -7.74 -12.60
C ILE A 55 32.60 -7.05 -12.23
N ALA A 56 31.67 -7.75 -11.58
CA ALA A 56 30.37 -7.17 -11.19
C ALA A 56 30.53 -5.98 -10.24
N LEU A 57 31.40 -6.08 -9.22
CA LEU A 57 31.68 -4.96 -8.31
C LEU A 57 32.39 -3.81 -9.03
N SER A 58 33.36 -4.10 -9.89
CA SER A 58 34.08 -3.07 -10.65
C SER A 58 33.15 -2.32 -11.60
N LEU A 59 32.24 -3.03 -12.26
CA LEU A 59 31.19 -2.43 -13.08
C LEU A 59 30.25 -1.58 -12.22
N THR A 60 29.84 -2.06 -11.04
CA THR A 60 28.99 -1.28 -10.13
C THR A 60 29.66 0.02 -9.68
N ILE A 61 30.98 -0.02 -9.41
CA ILE A 61 31.77 1.18 -9.10
C ILE A 61 31.81 2.11 -10.32
N LEU A 62 32.11 1.58 -11.50
CA LEU A 62 32.14 2.36 -12.74
C LEU A 62 30.79 3.02 -13.04
N GLN A 63 29.68 2.33 -12.79
CA GLN A 63 28.32 2.85 -12.96
C GLN A 63 28.02 4.04 -12.03
N ALA A 64 28.64 4.09 -10.85
CA ALA A 64 28.39 5.11 -9.83
C ALA A 64 29.31 6.33 -9.91
N VAL A 65 30.45 6.24 -10.60
CA VAL A 65 31.40 7.34 -10.73
C VAL A 65 30.83 8.39 -11.69
N PRO A 66 30.68 9.66 -11.27
CA PRO A 66 30.29 10.73 -12.19
C PRO A 66 31.37 10.92 -13.26
N LEU A 67 30.96 10.94 -14.53
CA LEU A 67 31.83 11.18 -15.67
C LEU A 67 31.43 12.50 -16.34
N PRO A 68 32.32 13.17 -17.09
CA PRO A 68 31.94 14.31 -17.91
C PRO A 68 30.79 13.92 -18.86
N THR A 69 29.78 14.78 -18.96
CA THR A 69 28.57 14.50 -19.77
C THR A 69 28.87 14.13 -21.23
N ALA A 70 29.92 14.70 -21.81
CA ALA A 70 30.42 14.33 -23.14
C ALA A 70 30.74 12.84 -23.31
N PHE A 71 31.05 12.13 -22.22
CA PHE A 71 31.29 10.69 -22.20
C PHE A 71 30.06 9.90 -21.74
N SER A 72 29.41 10.30 -20.63
CA SER A 72 28.28 9.55 -20.07
C SER A 72 27.10 9.45 -21.04
N ASP A 73 26.85 10.49 -21.82
CA ASP A 73 25.69 10.59 -22.72
C ASP A 73 25.72 9.57 -23.85
N ARG A 74 26.91 9.06 -24.19
CA ARG A 74 27.08 8.01 -25.21
C ARG A 74 26.62 6.63 -24.72
N PHE A 75 26.63 6.42 -23.41
CA PHE A 75 26.41 5.10 -22.80
C PHE A 75 25.20 5.05 -21.88
N SER A 76 24.63 6.20 -21.51
CA SER A 76 23.47 6.31 -20.62
C SER A 76 22.43 7.27 -21.21
N PRO A 77 21.53 6.77 -22.08
CA PRO A 77 20.38 7.55 -22.55
C PRO A 77 19.52 8.08 -21.40
N ASP A 78 19.30 7.25 -20.37
CA ASP A 78 18.54 7.61 -19.16
C ASP A 78 19.13 8.83 -18.44
N GLY A 79 20.46 8.96 -18.44
CA GLY A 79 21.16 10.10 -17.85
C GLY A 79 20.96 11.41 -18.61
N VAL A 80 20.76 11.35 -19.94
CA VAL A 80 20.42 12.52 -20.76
C VAL A 80 19.02 13.01 -20.39
N ASP A 81 18.05 12.09 -20.35
CA ASP A 81 16.66 12.40 -20.01
C ASP A 81 16.49 12.86 -18.55
N ALA A 82 17.32 12.34 -17.64
CA ALA A 82 17.37 12.80 -16.25
C ALA A 82 17.80 14.25 -16.15
N ARG A 83 18.86 14.63 -16.85
CA ARG A 83 19.35 16.02 -16.84
C ARG A 83 18.39 16.96 -17.56
N ALA A 84 17.79 16.53 -18.67
CA ALA A 84 16.74 17.29 -19.34
C ALA A 84 15.52 17.50 -18.44
N SER A 85 15.15 16.48 -17.67
CA SER A 85 14.09 16.55 -16.66
C SER A 85 14.37 17.56 -15.55
N ILE A 86 15.62 17.61 -15.06
CA ILE A 86 16.06 18.60 -14.06
C ILE A 86 16.03 20.02 -14.67
N ALA A 87 16.58 20.18 -15.88
CA ALA A 87 16.61 21.47 -16.58
C ALA A 87 15.21 22.02 -16.87
N ALA A 88 14.25 21.14 -17.20
CA ALA A 88 12.85 21.52 -17.44
C ALA A 88 12.16 22.13 -16.21
N LEU A 89 12.71 21.91 -15.00
CA LEU A 89 12.22 22.50 -13.75
C LEU A 89 12.88 23.85 -13.44
N GLY A 90 13.73 24.36 -14.35
CA GLY A 90 14.53 25.57 -14.13
C GLY A 90 15.67 25.36 -13.12
N ILE A 91 16.13 24.11 -12.96
CA ILE A 91 17.25 23.76 -12.08
C ILE A 91 18.48 23.50 -12.95
N ASP A 92 19.63 24.06 -12.58
CA ASP A 92 20.88 23.82 -13.30
C ASP A 92 21.22 22.33 -13.33
N ALA A 93 21.34 21.78 -14.53
CA ALA A 93 21.71 20.40 -14.77
C ALA A 93 23.22 20.19 -14.51
N PRO A 94 23.62 19.12 -13.80
CA PRO A 94 25.04 18.84 -13.56
C PRO A 94 25.84 18.59 -14.84
N SER A 95 27.08 19.08 -14.89
CA SER A 95 28.02 18.85 -16.00
C SER A 95 28.76 17.51 -15.90
N TRP A 96 28.65 16.84 -14.76
CA TRP A 96 29.16 15.50 -14.48
C TRP A 96 28.01 14.60 -14.07
N TRP A 97 27.91 13.41 -14.68
CA TRP A 97 26.79 12.50 -14.49
C TRP A 97 27.27 11.03 -14.47
N PRO A 98 26.75 10.18 -13.57
CA PRO A 98 27.08 8.76 -13.53
C PRO A 98 26.43 8.00 -14.70
N LEU A 99 26.92 6.79 -15.01
CA LEU A 99 26.26 5.94 -16.01
C LEU A 99 24.93 5.36 -15.49
N SER A 100 24.82 5.21 -14.17
CA SER A 100 23.61 4.73 -13.50
C SER A 100 22.44 5.70 -13.62
N ALA A 101 21.23 5.15 -13.81
CA ALA A 101 19.97 5.88 -13.74
C ALA A 101 19.61 6.34 -12.30
N SER A 102 20.26 5.77 -11.27
CA SER A 102 20.11 6.16 -9.86
C SER A 102 21.43 6.07 -9.10
N GLU A 103 22.08 7.22 -8.94
CA GLU A 103 23.39 7.35 -8.29
C GLU A 103 23.39 6.84 -6.85
N ILE A 104 22.41 7.26 -6.04
CA ILE A 104 22.34 6.91 -4.62
C ILE A 104 22.05 5.43 -4.42
N ALA A 105 21.19 4.84 -5.26
CA ALA A 105 20.93 3.40 -5.20
C ALA A 105 22.18 2.59 -5.57
N THR A 106 22.90 2.97 -6.63
CA THR A 106 24.13 2.27 -7.04
C THR A 106 25.25 2.41 -6.02
N ARG A 107 25.41 3.58 -5.39
CA ARG A 107 26.33 3.75 -4.25
C ARG A 107 26.00 2.82 -3.08
N SER A 108 24.72 2.64 -2.77
CA SER A 108 24.29 1.70 -1.75
C SER A 108 24.66 0.27 -2.13
N GLN A 109 24.53 -0.10 -3.40
CA GLN A 109 24.90 -1.42 -3.90
C GLN A 109 26.41 -1.69 -3.93
N ILE A 110 27.27 -0.67 -4.01
CA ILE A 110 28.71 -0.83 -3.76
C ILE A 110 28.95 -1.33 -2.33
N LEU A 111 28.29 -0.74 -1.33
CA LEU A 111 28.42 -1.16 0.06
C LEU A 111 27.86 -2.57 0.29
N VAL A 112 26.71 -2.90 -0.31
CA VAL A 112 26.12 -4.25 -0.28
C VAL A 112 27.08 -5.27 -0.90
N GLY A 113 27.62 -4.98 -2.09
CA GLY A 113 28.58 -5.86 -2.77
C GLY A 113 29.84 -6.10 -1.94
N LEU A 114 30.43 -5.06 -1.36
CA LEU A 114 31.57 -5.18 -0.45
C LEU A 114 31.24 -6.02 0.79
N ALA A 115 30.06 -5.82 1.39
CA ALA A 115 29.61 -6.59 2.54
C ALA A 115 29.41 -8.08 2.18
N ILE A 116 28.84 -8.38 1.01
CA ILE A 116 28.69 -9.76 0.50
C ILE A 116 30.05 -10.43 0.34
N ILE A 117 31.05 -9.75 -0.24
CA ILE A 117 32.40 -10.30 -0.43
C ILE A 117 33.09 -10.51 0.93
N CYS A 118 32.97 -9.57 1.86
CA CYS A 118 33.50 -9.70 3.23
C CYS A 118 32.88 -10.89 3.97
N ALA A 119 31.55 -11.03 3.91
CA ALA A 119 30.80 -12.13 4.52
C ALA A 119 31.19 -13.49 3.92
N PHE A 120 31.22 -13.57 2.57
CA PHE A 120 31.63 -14.77 1.84
C PHE A 120 33.06 -15.16 2.22
N SER A 121 34.00 -14.21 2.17
CA SER A 121 35.42 -14.46 2.48
C SER A 121 35.62 -14.94 3.92
N ALA A 122 34.96 -14.30 4.89
CA ALA A 122 35.01 -14.72 6.29
C ALA A 122 34.47 -16.15 6.48
N ALA A 123 33.35 -16.47 5.83
CA ALA A 123 32.78 -17.82 5.85
C ALA A 123 33.70 -18.85 5.14
N THR A 124 34.34 -18.49 4.01
CA THR A 124 35.31 -19.35 3.33
C THR A 124 36.52 -19.64 4.20
N VAL A 125 37.05 -18.64 4.92
CA VAL A 125 38.15 -18.82 5.87
C VAL A 125 37.76 -19.82 6.96
N LEU A 126 36.56 -19.71 7.54
CA LEU A 126 36.07 -20.67 8.54
C LEU A 126 35.88 -22.08 7.94
N CYS A 127 35.33 -22.17 6.73
CA CYS A 127 35.15 -23.46 6.05
C CYS A 127 36.49 -24.15 5.76
N SER A 128 37.51 -23.38 5.33
CA SER A 128 38.87 -23.91 5.09
C SER A 128 39.52 -24.49 6.35
N ARG A 129 39.04 -24.07 7.53
CA ARG A 129 39.46 -24.58 8.85
C ARG A 129 38.59 -25.71 9.40
N GLY A 130 37.71 -26.27 8.57
CA GLY A 130 36.81 -27.34 8.97
C GLY A 130 35.58 -26.88 9.78
N GLN A 131 35.36 -25.57 9.92
CA GLN A 131 34.21 -25.01 10.67
C GLN A 131 32.95 -24.84 9.81
N ARG A 132 32.79 -25.64 8.75
CA ARG A 132 31.64 -25.58 7.84
C ARG A 132 30.31 -25.82 8.58
N GLU A 133 30.31 -26.74 9.55
CA GLU A 133 29.11 -27.04 10.36
C GLU A 133 28.60 -25.81 11.14
N TRP A 134 29.50 -24.91 11.56
CA TRP A 134 29.11 -23.70 12.27
C TRP A 134 28.42 -22.70 11.37
N ILE A 135 28.86 -22.55 10.12
CA ILE A 135 28.17 -21.67 9.15
C ILE A 135 26.75 -22.15 8.90
N VAL A 136 26.56 -23.47 8.74
CA VAL A 136 25.23 -24.09 8.58
C VAL A 136 24.36 -23.89 9.82
N ARG A 137 24.89 -24.14 11.02
CA ARG A 137 24.16 -23.91 12.28
C ARG A 137 23.78 -22.45 12.46
N LEU A 138 24.69 -21.51 12.18
CA LEU A 138 24.41 -20.06 12.28
C LEU A 138 23.34 -19.63 11.27
N GLY A 139 23.37 -20.16 10.04
CA GLY A 139 22.32 -19.92 9.05
C GLY A 139 20.96 -20.45 9.52
N ALA A 140 20.90 -21.69 9.98
CA ALA A 140 19.69 -22.31 10.55
C ALA A 140 19.15 -21.54 11.77
N THR A 141 20.03 -21.08 12.66
CA THR A 141 19.66 -20.24 13.82
C THR A 141 19.12 -18.89 13.36
N SER A 142 19.70 -18.29 12.33
CA SER A 142 19.22 -17.00 11.80
C SER A 142 17.80 -17.12 11.25
N THR A 143 17.52 -18.14 10.44
CA THR A 143 16.17 -18.37 9.91
C THR A 143 15.17 -18.72 10.99
N LEU A 144 15.59 -19.49 12.00
CA LEU A 144 14.75 -19.80 13.16
C LEU A 144 14.43 -18.56 13.98
N LEU A 145 15.40 -17.68 14.22
CA LEU A 145 15.20 -16.46 15.00
C LEU A 145 14.18 -15.56 14.31
N VAL A 146 14.34 -15.30 13.01
CA VAL A 146 13.38 -14.51 12.23
C VAL A 146 11.98 -15.13 12.27
N ALA A 147 11.88 -16.47 12.14
CA ALA A 147 10.62 -17.19 12.25
C ALA A 147 9.96 -17.02 13.64
N LEU A 148 10.72 -17.18 14.72
CA LEU A 148 10.23 -17.03 16.09
C LEU A 148 9.82 -15.59 16.40
N VAL A 149 10.61 -14.60 15.96
CA VAL A 149 10.27 -13.19 16.14
C VAL A 149 8.97 -12.86 15.39
N SER A 150 8.80 -13.38 14.18
CA SER A 150 7.57 -13.15 13.40
C SER A 150 6.34 -13.80 14.06
N LEU A 151 6.47 -15.02 14.57
CA LEU A 151 5.41 -15.68 15.34
C LEU A 151 5.09 -14.94 16.64
N ALA A 152 6.12 -14.41 17.34
CA ALA A 152 5.94 -13.66 18.57
C ALA A 152 5.16 -12.34 18.34
N HIS A 153 5.41 -11.63 17.23
CA HIS A 153 4.65 -10.42 16.89
C HIS A 153 3.15 -10.72 16.71
N VAL A 154 2.81 -11.83 16.04
CA VAL A 154 1.41 -12.27 15.91
C VAL A 154 0.83 -12.68 17.26
N ALA A 155 1.56 -13.46 18.05
CA ALA A 155 1.10 -13.94 19.36
C ALA A 155 0.87 -12.80 20.38
N LEU A 156 1.56 -11.67 20.22
CA LEU A 156 1.52 -10.53 21.12
C LEU A 156 0.68 -9.34 20.58
N ASP A 157 -0.02 -9.50 19.44
CA ASP A 157 -0.74 -8.44 18.71
C ASP A 157 0.11 -7.16 18.49
N LEU A 158 1.40 -7.34 18.21
CA LEU A 158 2.31 -6.22 17.94
C LEU A 158 2.13 -5.72 16.51
N ARG A 159 1.52 -4.55 16.36
CA ARG A 159 1.15 -3.95 15.06
C ARG A 159 2.26 -3.16 14.37
N ALA A 160 3.43 -3.08 14.98
CA ALA A 160 4.60 -2.41 14.42
C ALA A 160 5.85 -3.25 14.73
N PRO A 161 6.67 -3.62 13.72
CA PRO A 161 7.94 -4.29 13.96
C PRO A 161 8.80 -3.42 14.86
N PHE A 162 9.12 -3.97 16.02
CA PHE A 162 9.90 -3.29 17.05
C PHE A 162 9.37 -1.90 17.48
N GLY A 163 8.10 -1.59 17.21
CA GLY A 163 7.47 -0.30 17.55
C GLY A 163 7.93 0.91 16.73
N MET A 164 8.75 0.72 15.68
CA MET A 164 9.40 1.83 14.96
C MET A 164 8.68 2.26 13.66
N LEU A 165 7.89 1.37 13.06
CA LEU A 165 7.20 1.61 11.80
C LEU A 165 5.72 1.26 11.98
N SER A 166 4.92 2.28 12.29
CA SER A 166 3.47 2.18 12.33
C SER A 166 2.91 2.74 11.02
N GLU A 167 2.73 1.89 10.01
CA GLU A 167 2.05 2.27 8.78
C GLU A 167 0.72 1.49 8.70
N PRO A 168 -0.44 2.16 8.54
CA PRO A 168 -1.76 1.54 8.71
C PRO A 168 -2.17 0.45 7.69
N TRP A 169 -1.35 0.18 6.66
CA TRP A 169 -1.75 -0.54 5.45
C TRP A 169 -1.21 -1.97 5.35
N TRP A 170 -0.61 -2.50 6.41
CA TRP A 170 0.11 -3.77 6.35
C TRP A 170 -0.83 -4.93 6.62
N ASN A 171 -1.61 -5.30 5.60
CA ASN A 171 -2.54 -6.42 5.70
C ASN A 171 -1.80 -7.75 5.47
N THR A 172 -0.74 -8.00 6.25
CA THR A 172 0.11 -9.20 6.15
C THR A 172 -0.16 -10.13 7.34
N PRO A 173 -0.30 -11.47 7.13
CA PRO A 173 -0.62 -12.41 8.21
C PRO A 173 0.44 -12.50 9.31
N LEU A 174 1.70 -12.17 8.98
CA LEU A 174 2.85 -12.23 9.87
C LEU A 174 3.62 -10.91 9.78
N ILE A 175 3.70 -10.20 10.91
CA ILE A 175 4.58 -9.04 11.07
C ILE A 175 5.89 -9.53 11.67
N GLY A 176 7.03 -9.11 11.15
CA GLY A 176 8.34 -9.55 11.64
C GLY A 176 9.47 -8.65 11.15
N PRO A 177 10.73 -9.05 11.35
CA PRO A 177 11.88 -8.28 10.88
C PRO A 177 11.87 -8.10 9.36
N LEU A 178 11.45 -9.15 8.63
CA LEU A 178 11.22 -9.09 7.19
C LEU A 178 9.75 -8.77 6.94
N LEU A 179 9.46 -7.52 6.55
CA LEU A 179 8.08 -7.01 6.42
C LEU A 179 7.29 -7.67 5.30
N ASN A 180 7.97 -8.01 4.21
CA ASN A 180 7.34 -8.64 3.07
C ASN A 180 7.19 -10.15 3.33
N PRO A 181 5.97 -10.70 3.34
CA PRO A 181 5.74 -12.12 3.58
C PRO A 181 6.40 -13.03 2.55
N ASN A 182 6.63 -12.56 1.31
CA ASN A 182 7.38 -13.31 0.31
C ASN A 182 8.85 -13.44 0.72
N HIS A 183 9.54 -12.34 0.99
CA HIS A 183 10.95 -12.38 1.42
C HIS A 183 11.13 -13.14 2.75
N LEU A 184 10.19 -13.00 3.69
CA LEU A 184 10.16 -13.79 4.92
C LEU A 184 10.09 -15.29 4.60
N SER A 185 9.16 -15.70 3.75
CA SER A 185 8.98 -17.10 3.38
C SER A 185 10.19 -17.67 2.62
N GLY A 186 10.76 -16.93 1.67
CA GLY A 186 11.95 -17.35 0.92
C GLY A 186 13.17 -17.52 1.82
N PHE A 187 13.39 -16.56 2.74
CA PHE A 187 14.49 -16.64 3.70
C PHE A 187 14.35 -17.84 4.64
N VAL A 188 13.17 -18.02 5.24
CA VAL A 188 12.90 -19.10 6.20
C VAL A 188 12.88 -20.48 5.52
N ALA A 189 12.45 -20.57 4.25
CA ALA A 189 12.46 -21.81 3.47
C ALA A 189 13.89 -22.37 3.32
N MET A 190 14.89 -21.52 3.09
CA MET A 190 16.30 -21.94 3.06
C MET A 190 16.76 -22.53 4.40
N GLY A 191 16.15 -22.11 5.51
CA GLY A 191 16.46 -22.57 6.86
C GLY A 191 16.16 -24.04 7.09
N VAL A 192 15.14 -24.58 6.42
CA VAL A 192 14.72 -25.98 6.57
C VAL A 192 15.83 -26.98 6.20
N PRO A 193 16.44 -26.94 5.00
CA PRO A 193 17.56 -27.83 4.67
C PRO A 193 18.80 -27.59 5.55
N LEU A 194 19.05 -26.37 6.04
CA LEU A 194 20.14 -26.09 6.98
C LEU A 194 19.90 -26.76 8.34
N SER A 195 18.70 -26.61 8.91
CA SER A 195 18.31 -27.23 10.17
C SER A 195 18.34 -28.75 10.09
N LEU A 196 17.89 -29.34 8.98
CA LEU A 196 17.99 -30.78 8.76
C LEU A 196 19.45 -31.24 8.74
N ALA A 197 20.33 -30.57 7.98
CA ALA A 197 21.74 -30.90 7.94
C ALA A 197 22.42 -30.76 9.32
N ALA A 198 22.10 -29.70 10.07
CA ALA A 198 22.59 -29.50 11.43
C ALA A 198 22.14 -30.63 12.38
N GLY A 199 20.90 -31.11 12.24
CA GLY A 199 20.38 -32.26 12.97
C GLY A 199 21.07 -33.58 12.62
N LEU A 200 21.41 -33.78 11.35
CA LEU A 200 22.17 -34.95 10.89
C LEU A 200 23.60 -34.96 11.43
N ASP A 201 24.24 -33.79 11.53
CA ASP A 201 25.59 -33.64 12.10
C ASP A 201 25.59 -33.66 13.65
N ALA A 202 24.44 -33.47 14.30
CA ALA A 202 24.34 -33.44 15.75
C ALA A 202 24.61 -34.82 16.40
N ARG A 203 25.59 -34.86 17.31
CA ARG A 203 25.97 -36.06 18.07
C ARG A 203 24.99 -36.36 19.21
N ALA A 204 24.58 -35.34 19.96
CA ALA A 204 23.68 -35.47 21.10
C ALA A 204 22.21 -35.54 20.64
N ARG A 205 21.43 -36.45 21.23
CA ARG A 205 19.99 -36.60 20.91
C ARG A 205 19.19 -35.30 21.12
N PRO A 206 19.36 -34.55 22.24
CA PRO A 206 18.61 -33.30 22.43
C PRO A 206 18.92 -32.26 21.36
N ALA A 207 20.20 -32.09 21.00
CA ALA A 207 20.61 -31.17 19.95
C ALA A 207 20.02 -31.56 18.59
N ARG A 208 20.02 -32.86 18.25
CA ARG A 208 19.39 -33.36 17.02
C ARG A 208 17.90 -33.06 16.96
N ILE A 209 17.17 -33.33 18.05
CA ILE A 209 15.74 -33.05 18.14
C ILE A 209 15.50 -31.54 17.99
N GLY A 210 16.28 -30.70 18.67
CA GLY A 210 16.17 -29.25 18.58
C GLY A 210 16.31 -28.73 17.15
N TRP A 211 17.26 -29.24 16.37
CA TRP A 211 17.42 -28.86 14.97
C TRP A 211 16.27 -29.34 14.08
N PHE A 212 15.73 -30.55 14.29
CA PHE A 212 14.56 -31.00 13.53
C PHE A 212 13.29 -30.20 13.88
N VAL A 213 13.11 -29.85 15.16
CA VAL A 213 12.04 -28.94 15.60
C VAL A 213 12.21 -27.56 14.96
N SER A 214 13.43 -27.02 14.92
CA SER A 214 13.74 -25.77 14.21
C SER A 214 13.33 -25.82 12.74
N GLY A 215 13.62 -26.92 12.04
CA GLY A 215 13.19 -27.12 10.66
C GLY A 215 11.66 -27.18 10.51
N ALA A 216 10.97 -27.85 11.43
CA ALA A 216 9.51 -27.93 11.43
C ALA A 216 8.83 -26.57 11.68
N ILE A 217 9.34 -25.79 12.64
CA ILE A 217 8.86 -24.41 12.90
C ILE A 217 9.05 -23.55 11.66
N SER A 218 10.24 -23.61 11.05
CA SER A 218 10.55 -22.85 9.84
C SER A 218 9.61 -23.21 8.68
N ALA A 219 9.37 -24.50 8.44
CA ALA A 219 8.41 -24.96 7.44
C ALA A 219 6.97 -24.50 7.74
N GLY A 220 6.56 -24.52 9.01
CA GLY A 220 5.25 -24.01 9.43
C GLY A 220 5.07 -22.53 9.12
N VAL A 221 6.09 -21.70 9.41
CA VAL A 221 6.06 -20.26 9.07
C VAL A 221 5.95 -20.03 7.56
N VAL A 222 6.66 -20.81 6.74
CA VAL A 222 6.54 -20.72 5.26
C VAL A 222 5.10 -20.97 4.80
N VAL A 223 4.43 -21.97 5.37
CA VAL A 223 3.04 -22.29 5.06
C VAL A 223 2.09 -21.16 5.49
N VAL A 224 2.29 -20.59 6.68
CA VAL A 224 1.47 -19.48 7.21
C VAL A 224 1.65 -18.19 6.41
N CYS A 225 2.84 -17.95 5.84
CA CYS A 225 3.07 -16.79 4.97
C CYS A 225 2.24 -16.82 3.68
N ALA A 226 1.66 -17.98 3.32
CA ALA A 226 0.86 -18.19 2.11
C ALA A 226 1.55 -17.73 0.80
N SER A 227 2.89 -17.76 0.76
CA SER A 227 3.66 -17.39 -0.43
C SER A 227 3.90 -18.60 -1.33
N ARG A 228 3.42 -18.50 -2.58
CA ARG A 228 3.64 -19.50 -3.65
C ARG A 228 5.11 -19.77 -3.90
N GLY A 229 5.90 -18.70 -4.03
CA GLY A 229 7.35 -18.76 -4.20
C GLY A 229 8.02 -19.42 -3.00
N GLY A 230 7.58 -19.06 -1.77
CA GLY A 230 8.03 -19.67 -0.53
C GLY A 230 7.81 -21.19 -0.48
N ILE A 231 6.59 -21.67 -0.74
CA ILE A 231 6.26 -23.10 -0.71
C ILE A 231 7.01 -23.88 -1.79
N ALA A 232 7.08 -23.35 -3.02
CA ALA A 232 7.84 -23.98 -4.11
C ALA A 232 9.34 -24.06 -3.77
N SER A 233 9.91 -22.98 -3.22
CA SER A 233 11.32 -22.93 -2.80
C SER A 233 11.64 -23.91 -1.68
N LEU A 234 10.72 -24.10 -0.72
CA LEU A 234 10.83 -25.11 0.33
C LEU A 234 10.86 -26.52 -0.26
N ALA A 235 9.92 -26.82 -1.17
CA ALA A 235 9.86 -28.12 -1.83
C ALA A 235 11.14 -28.42 -2.63
N ILE A 236 11.65 -27.44 -3.38
CA ILE A 236 12.91 -27.57 -4.13
C ILE A 236 14.11 -27.77 -3.19
N GLY A 237 14.17 -27.05 -2.07
CA GLY A 237 15.23 -27.21 -1.07
C GLY A 237 15.23 -28.61 -0.45
N VAL A 238 14.08 -29.10 -0.01
CA VAL A 238 13.92 -30.45 0.57
C VAL A 238 14.22 -31.53 -0.47
N LEU A 239 13.73 -31.38 -1.70
CA LEU A 239 13.99 -32.32 -2.79
C LEU A 239 15.48 -32.38 -3.13
N THR A 240 16.13 -31.21 -3.24
CA THR A 240 17.58 -31.12 -3.49
C THR A 240 18.36 -31.82 -2.40
N LEU A 241 18.02 -31.58 -1.13
CA LEU A 241 18.64 -32.28 0.01
C LEU A 241 18.45 -33.80 -0.09
N ALA A 242 17.23 -34.25 -0.38
CA ALA A 242 16.90 -35.67 -0.51
C ALA A 242 17.69 -36.34 -1.65
N VAL A 243 17.74 -35.71 -2.83
CA VAL A 243 18.49 -36.21 -4.00
C VAL A 243 19.98 -36.32 -3.68
N LEU A 244 20.58 -35.28 -3.09
CA LEU A 244 22.01 -35.29 -2.76
C LEU A 244 22.36 -36.31 -1.66
N ILE A 245 21.49 -36.51 -0.67
CA ILE A 245 21.64 -37.58 0.34
C ILE A 245 21.50 -38.96 -0.31
N PHE A 246 20.50 -39.16 -1.16
CA PHE A 246 20.23 -40.44 -1.81
C PHE A 246 21.35 -40.84 -2.78
N ALA A 247 21.86 -39.89 -3.57
CA ALA A 247 23.03 -40.08 -4.43
C ALA A 247 24.26 -40.58 -3.63
N ARG A 248 24.29 -40.30 -2.32
CA ARG A 248 25.35 -40.67 -1.38
C ARG A 248 25.00 -41.79 -0.42
N ARG A 249 23.89 -42.50 -0.62
CA ARG A 249 23.42 -43.57 0.29
C ARG A 249 24.46 -44.65 0.61
N ARG A 250 25.40 -44.91 -0.30
CA ARG A 250 26.50 -45.88 -0.11
C ARG A 250 27.64 -45.38 0.79
N ALA A 251 27.76 -44.07 0.98
CA ALA A 251 28.79 -43.43 1.79
C ALA A 251 28.29 -43.01 3.19
N LEU A 252 26.98 -43.10 3.44
CA LEU A 252 26.34 -42.69 4.70
C LEU A 252 26.00 -43.91 5.57
N SER A 253 26.07 -43.74 6.90
CA SER A 253 25.67 -44.80 7.83
C SER A 253 24.15 -45.06 7.76
N ARG A 254 23.72 -46.30 8.00
CA ARG A 254 22.29 -46.69 8.01
C ARG A 254 21.45 -45.84 8.97
N ARG A 255 22.01 -45.39 10.09
CA ARG A 255 21.36 -44.48 11.05
C ARG A 255 21.10 -43.09 10.48
N VAL A 256 22.07 -42.54 9.74
CA VAL A 256 21.94 -41.24 9.06
C VAL A 256 20.92 -41.32 7.94
N LEU A 257 20.92 -42.42 7.17
CA LEU A 257 19.95 -42.64 6.10
C LEU A 257 18.51 -42.73 6.63
N LEU A 258 18.26 -43.50 7.70
CA LEU A 258 16.93 -43.63 8.30
C LEU A 258 16.45 -42.32 8.95
N ALA A 259 17.34 -41.57 9.62
CA ALA A 259 17.01 -40.26 10.17
C ALA A 259 16.69 -39.23 9.07
N SER A 260 17.42 -39.29 7.95
CA SER A 260 17.17 -38.43 6.78
C SER A 260 15.82 -38.76 6.16
N LEU A 261 15.52 -40.04 5.95
CA LEU A 261 14.23 -40.47 5.38
C LEU A 261 13.04 -40.11 6.27
N GLY A 262 13.18 -40.24 7.61
CA GLY A 262 12.13 -39.82 8.55
C GLY A 262 11.89 -38.31 8.55
N GLY A 263 12.97 -37.50 8.59
CA GLY A 263 12.87 -36.05 8.53
C GLY A 263 12.33 -35.53 7.20
N ILE A 264 12.78 -36.11 6.09
CA ILE A 264 12.29 -35.80 4.74
C ILE A 264 10.81 -36.19 4.64
N ALA A 265 10.38 -37.36 5.10
CA ALA A 265 8.98 -37.78 4.99
C ALA A 265 8.00 -36.85 5.72
N VAL A 266 8.34 -36.41 6.94
CA VAL A 266 7.50 -35.48 7.72
C VAL A 266 7.39 -34.11 7.04
N LEU A 267 8.48 -33.61 6.47
CA LEU A 267 8.50 -32.30 5.81
C LEU A 267 7.95 -32.36 4.38
N SER A 268 8.11 -33.48 3.68
CA SER A 268 7.42 -33.73 2.41
C SER A 268 5.91 -33.80 2.59
N MET A 269 5.43 -34.28 3.74
CA MET A 269 4.00 -34.22 4.09
C MET A 269 3.54 -32.77 4.29
N ALA A 270 4.31 -31.95 5.03
CA ALA A 270 4.03 -30.52 5.20
C ALA A 270 4.07 -29.76 3.86
N ALA A 271 5.05 -30.06 3.00
CA ALA A 271 5.15 -29.51 1.67
C ALA A 271 4.01 -29.99 0.76
N LEU A 272 3.55 -31.25 0.87
CA LEU A 272 2.42 -31.78 0.11
C LEU A 272 1.11 -31.10 0.51
N VAL A 273 0.89 -30.87 1.80
CA VAL A 273 -0.25 -30.08 2.29
C VAL A 273 -0.17 -28.65 1.76
N GLY A 274 1.02 -28.03 1.81
CA GLY A 274 1.25 -26.71 1.21
C GLY A 274 0.98 -26.68 -0.30
N VAL A 275 1.42 -27.69 -1.05
CA VAL A 275 1.17 -27.83 -2.49
C VAL A 275 -0.32 -28.02 -2.79
N ALA A 276 -1.05 -28.80 -1.99
CA ALA A 276 -2.49 -28.96 -2.15
C ALA A 276 -3.24 -27.63 -1.94
N LEU A 277 -2.86 -26.86 -0.92
CA LEU A 277 -3.40 -25.52 -0.67
C LEU A 277 -3.06 -24.54 -1.79
N VAL A 278 -1.83 -24.60 -2.33
CA VAL A 278 -1.41 -23.77 -3.46
C VAL A 278 -2.15 -24.13 -4.73
N LEU A 279 -2.35 -25.42 -5.03
CA LEU A 279 -3.08 -25.87 -6.23
C LEU A 279 -4.55 -25.47 -6.19
N ASP A 280 -5.18 -25.54 -5.02
CA ASP A 280 -6.56 -25.09 -4.83
C ASP A 280 -6.69 -23.58 -5.05
N TRP A 281 -5.78 -22.80 -4.48
CA TRP A 281 -5.70 -21.36 -4.69
C TRP A 281 -5.34 -20.98 -6.15
N LEU A 282 -4.42 -21.71 -6.80
CA LEU A 282 -4.01 -21.45 -8.19
C LEU A 282 -5.18 -21.63 -9.16
N ARG A 283 -6.08 -22.58 -8.89
CA ARG A 283 -7.32 -22.74 -9.67
C ARG A 283 -8.18 -21.48 -9.60
N HIS A 284 -8.35 -20.91 -8.42
CA HIS A 284 -9.12 -19.67 -8.22
C HIS A 284 -8.43 -18.44 -8.84
N GLU A 285 -7.10 -18.36 -8.80
CA GLU A 285 -6.36 -17.24 -9.40
C GLU A 285 -6.32 -17.32 -10.94
N LEU A 286 -6.22 -18.53 -11.51
CA LEU A 286 -6.31 -18.74 -12.96
C LEU A 286 -7.71 -18.38 -13.50
N GLU A 287 -8.75 -18.51 -12.68
CA GLU A 287 -10.09 -18.00 -12.96
C GLU A 287 -10.19 -16.47 -12.81
N GLY A 288 -9.28 -15.83 -12.05
CA GLY A 288 -9.24 -14.39 -11.77
C GLY A 288 -8.33 -13.53 -12.69
N GLY A 289 -7.39 -14.12 -13.43
CA GLY A 289 -6.68 -13.45 -14.54
C GLY A 289 -5.54 -12.48 -14.20
N SER A 290 -5.06 -12.41 -12.96
CA SER A 290 -3.98 -11.51 -12.50
C SER A 290 -2.57 -12.03 -12.82
N TYR A 291 -2.02 -11.67 -13.99
CA TYR A 291 -0.63 -11.99 -14.39
C TYR A 291 0.39 -10.87 -14.10
N GLU A 292 0.22 -10.11 -13.02
CA GLU A 292 0.98 -8.88 -12.78
C GLU A 292 2.50 -9.09 -12.67
N LYS A 293 2.96 -10.09 -11.88
CA LYS A 293 4.40 -10.40 -11.75
C LYS A 293 5.05 -10.79 -13.08
N LEU A 294 4.36 -11.57 -13.92
CA LEU A 294 4.87 -11.99 -15.23
C LEU A 294 4.95 -10.80 -16.19
N ARG A 295 3.93 -9.94 -16.20
CA ARG A 295 3.93 -8.70 -16.98
C ARG A 295 5.07 -7.77 -16.55
N LEU A 296 5.35 -7.70 -15.25
CA LEU A 296 6.43 -6.90 -14.70
C LEU A 296 7.81 -7.46 -15.08
N ALA A 297 8.01 -8.77 -14.98
CA ALA A 297 9.23 -9.43 -15.44
C ALA A 297 9.45 -9.24 -16.96
N ALA A 298 8.38 -9.28 -17.77
CA ALA A 298 8.46 -9.03 -19.21
C ALA A 298 8.89 -7.58 -19.53
N ARG A 299 8.32 -6.59 -18.84
CA ARG A 299 8.78 -5.18 -18.95
C ARG A 299 10.22 -4.99 -18.47
N GLY A 300 10.62 -5.69 -17.41
CA GLY A 300 12.00 -5.68 -16.96
C GLY A 300 12.97 -6.30 -17.99
N LEU A 301 12.54 -7.32 -18.72
CA LEU A 301 13.32 -7.90 -19.81
C LEU A 301 13.45 -6.92 -20.99
N GLU A 302 12.39 -6.19 -21.33
CA GLU A 302 12.45 -5.10 -22.31
C GLU A 302 13.49 -4.04 -21.91
N LEU A 303 13.53 -3.67 -20.62
CA LEU A 303 14.57 -2.79 -20.08
C LEU A 303 15.98 -3.40 -20.19
N ALA A 304 16.14 -4.70 -19.95
CA ALA A 304 17.43 -5.37 -20.10
C ALA A 304 17.91 -5.41 -21.57
N LEU A 305 16.99 -5.58 -22.52
CA LEU A 305 17.29 -5.61 -23.96
C LEU A 305 17.66 -4.22 -24.52
N THR A 306 17.18 -3.14 -23.92
CA THR A 306 17.56 -1.76 -24.28
C THR A 306 18.94 -1.37 -23.73
N HIS A 307 19.39 -2.01 -22.64
CA HIS A 307 20.68 -1.72 -21.99
C HIS A 307 21.62 -2.96 -21.90
N PRO A 308 21.94 -3.62 -23.03
CA PRO A 308 22.55 -4.96 -23.02
C PRO A 308 24.00 -5.02 -22.51
N TRP A 309 24.73 -3.91 -22.58
CA TRP A 309 26.17 -3.88 -22.30
C TRP A 309 26.49 -3.59 -20.84
N LEU A 310 26.09 -2.41 -20.36
CA LEU A 310 26.41 -1.92 -19.03
C LEU A 310 25.22 -1.97 -18.08
N GLY A 311 24.00 -2.24 -18.57
CA GLY A 311 22.78 -2.13 -17.78
C GLY A 311 22.44 -0.69 -17.38
N VAL A 312 21.34 -0.52 -16.65
CA VAL A 312 20.86 0.78 -16.17
C VAL A 312 21.57 1.26 -14.89
N GLY A 313 22.45 0.44 -14.31
CA GLY A 313 23.06 0.67 -13.01
C GLY A 313 22.56 -0.30 -11.95
N ARG A 314 23.46 -0.89 -11.15
CA ARG A 314 23.08 -1.75 -10.01
C ARG A 314 22.22 -0.97 -9.02
N GLY A 315 21.05 -1.48 -8.66
CA GLY A 315 20.06 -0.81 -7.81
C GLY A 315 19.22 0.27 -8.51
N ALA A 316 19.43 0.54 -9.80
CA ALA A 316 18.76 1.63 -10.51
C ALA A 316 17.50 1.19 -11.28
N PHE A 317 17.10 -0.08 -11.18
CA PHE A 317 15.94 -0.63 -11.90
C PHE A 317 14.69 0.26 -11.77
N SER A 318 14.28 0.60 -10.55
CA SER A 318 13.07 1.40 -10.30
C SER A 318 13.11 2.75 -11.03
N ALA A 319 14.25 3.45 -10.95
CA ALA A 319 14.41 4.77 -11.55
C ALA A 319 14.38 4.72 -13.09
N ALA A 320 14.94 3.67 -13.69
CA ALA A 320 14.90 3.45 -15.14
C ALA A 320 13.51 2.98 -15.60
N PHE A 321 12.84 2.12 -14.81
CA PHE A 321 11.50 1.66 -15.09
C PHE A 321 10.49 2.81 -15.16
N VAL A 322 10.51 3.70 -14.15
CA VAL A 322 9.62 4.88 -14.11
C VAL A 322 9.86 5.80 -15.30
N ARG A 323 11.12 5.96 -15.75
CA ARG A 323 11.44 6.78 -16.92
C ARG A 323 10.84 6.22 -18.20
N LEU A 324 10.98 4.91 -18.40
CA LEU A 324 10.61 4.28 -19.65
C LEU A 324 9.09 4.04 -19.75
N PHE A 325 8.47 3.61 -18.65
CA PHE A 325 7.06 3.16 -18.66
C PHE A 325 6.12 4.08 -17.90
N GLY A 326 6.63 5.07 -17.16
CA GLY A 326 5.86 5.77 -16.13
C GLY A 326 5.53 4.85 -14.95
N THR A 327 4.82 5.40 -13.96
CA THR A 327 4.31 4.64 -12.83
C THR A 327 2.87 5.03 -12.50
N ASP A 328 2.03 4.01 -12.33
CA ASP A 328 0.74 4.14 -11.64
C ASP A 328 0.94 3.82 -10.14
N GLU A 329 1.79 2.83 -9.87
CA GLU A 329 2.23 2.39 -8.55
C GLU A 329 3.75 2.19 -8.49
N ARG A 330 4.34 2.39 -7.31
CA ARG A 330 5.78 2.28 -7.11
C ARG A 330 6.25 0.85 -7.39
N ILE A 331 7.09 0.70 -8.41
CA ILE A 331 7.72 -0.56 -8.80
C ILE A 331 9.20 -0.47 -8.46
N ASP A 332 9.64 -1.26 -7.49
CA ASP A 332 11.04 -1.27 -7.03
C ASP A 332 11.90 -2.34 -7.74
N HIS A 333 11.29 -3.46 -8.16
CA HIS A 333 11.98 -4.64 -8.72
C HIS A 333 11.14 -5.35 -9.81
N PRO A 334 11.74 -6.11 -10.74
CA PRO A 334 11.04 -6.87 -11.78
C PRO A 334 10.47 -8.21 -11.29
N GLU A 335 10.55 -8.52 -10.00
CA GLU A 335 10.05 -9.77 -9.41
C GLU A 335 10.70 -11.04 -10.00
N ASN A 336 11.93 -10.92 -10.49
CA ASN A 336 12.74 -12.02 -11.03
C ASN A 336 14.22 -11.64 -11.01
N ILE A 337 15.06 -12.43 -10.33
CA ILE A 337 16.48 -12.12 -10.15
C ILE A 337 17.29 -12.14 -11.44
N VAL A 338 16.91 -12.97 -12.42
CA VAL A 338 17.59 -13.02 -13.71
C VAL A 338 17.37 -11.72 -14.46
N VAL A 339 16.13 -11.25 -14.51
CA VAL A 339 15.76 -9.96 -15.12
C VAL A 339 16.37 -8.79 -14.33
N GLN A 340 16.35 -8.85 -12.99
CA GLN A 340 16.99 -7.84 -12.13
C GLN A 340 18.47 -7.69 -12.48
N TRP A 341 19.24 -8.78 -12.46
CA TRP A 341 20.69 -8.70 -12.67
C TRP A 341 21.05 -8.34 -14.11
N THR A 342 20.29 -8.83 -15.09
CA THR A 342 20.56 -8.52 -16.50
C THR A 342 20.15 -7.11 -16.90
N SER A 343 19.10 -6.54 -16.31
CA SER A 343 18.74 -5.13 -16.53
C SER A 343 19.75 -4.18 -15.88
N GLU A 344 20.29 -4.53 -14.71
CA GLU A 344 21.14 -3.63 -13.92
C GLU A 344 22.64 -3.72 -14.22
N TRP A 345 23.18 -4.92 -14.48
CA TRP A 345 24.57 -5.11 -14.90
C TRP A 345 24.73 -5.27 -16.42
N GLY A 346 23.63 -5.29 -17.17
CA GLY A 346 23.62 -5.67 -18.58
C GLY A 346 23.57 -7.19 -18.76
N LEU A 347 23.17 -7.62 -19.96
CA LEU A 347 22.98 -9.04 -20.29
C LEU A 347 24.27 -9.84 -20.10
N ILE A 348 25.40 -9.29 -20.54
CA ILE A 348 26.68 -10.03 -20.55
C ILE A 348 27.15 -10.33 -19.13
N VAL A 349 27.28 -9.30 -18.29
CA VAL A 349 27.80 -9.46 -16.93
C VAL A 349 26.78 -10.18 -16.04
N GLY A 350 25.48 -9.86 -16.17
CA GLY A 350 24.41 -10.53 -15.44
C GLY A 350 24.36 -12.04 -15.71
N ILE A 351 24.33 -12.45 -16.99
CA ILE A 351 24.31 -13.88 -17.38
C ILE A 351 25.62 -14.57 -16.98
N ALA A 352 26.78 -13.94 -17.21
CA ALA A 352 28.07 -14.52 -16.86
C ALA A 352 28.18 -14.81 -15.35
N LEU A 353 27.68 -13.91 -14.51
CA LEU A 353 27.64 -14.11 -13.07
C LEU A 353 26.71 -15.27 -12.69
N LEU A 354 25.49 -15.32 -13.23
CA LEU A 354 24.54 -16.42 -12.99
C LEU A 354 25.11 -17.78 -13.38
N VAL A 355 25.69 -17.89 -14.58
CA VAL A 355 26.32 -19.12 -15.09
C VAL A 355 27.50 -19.52 -14.21
N THR A 356 28.31 -18.57 -13.76
CA THR A 356 29.45 -18.83 -12.87
C THR A 356 28.99 -19.38 -11.53
N LEU A 357 27.97 -18.78 -10.92
CA LEU A 357 27.41 -19.23 -9.64
C LEU A 357 26.74 -20.61 -9.78
N ALA A 358 25.99 -20.84 -10.85
CA ALA A 358 25.38 -22.15 -11.15
C ALA A 358 26.43 -23.24 -11.35
N THR A 359 27.52 -22.92 -12.06
CA THR A 359 28.65 -23.84 -12.28
C THR A 359 29.37 -24.15 -10.97
N ALA A 360 29.62 -23.13 -10.13
CA ALA A 360 30.24 -23.31 -8.82
C ALA A 360 29.36 -24.15 -7.89
N TRP A 361 28.05 -23.92 -7.89
CA TRP A 361 27.07 -24.73 -7.16
C TRP A 361 27.07 -26.18 -7.65
N ALA A 362 27.05 -26.41 -8.97
CA ALA A 362 27.06 -27.75 -9.55
C ALA A 362 28.35 -28.52 -9.21
N ARG A 363 29.52 -27.86 -9.29
CA ARG A 363 30.79 -28.43 -8.84
C ARG A 363 30.77 -28.76 -7.35
N GLY A 364 30.25 -27.85 -6.51
CA GLY A 364 30.04 -28.09 -5.09
C GLY A 364 29.13 -29.29 -4.82
N ALA A 365 28.05 -29.44 -5.58
CA ALA A 365 27.12 -30.56 -5.49
C ALA A 365 27.80 -31.89 -5.81
N LEU A 366 28.61 -31.95 -6.87
CA LEU A 366 29.41 -33.12 -7.22
C LEU A 366 30.48 -33.43 -6.16
N ALA A 367 31.14 -32.40 -5.64
CA ALA A 367 32.24 -32.52 -4.70
C ALA A 367 31.81 -32.75 -3.24
N ALA A 368 30.53 -32.58 -2.90
CA ALA A 368 30.12 -32.54 -1.50
C ALA A 368 30.34 -33.87 -0.74
N ARG A 369 30.72 -33.77 0.54
CA ARG A 369 31.08 -34.94 1.35
C ARG A 369 30.50 -34.98 2.75
N SER A 370 29.93 -33.87 3.22
CA SER A 370 29.33 -33.78 4.56
C SER A 370 27.85 -33.41 4.51
N PRO A 371 27.07 -33.79 5.54
CA PRO A 371 25.69 -33.33 5.69
C PRO A 371 25.60 -31.80 5.70
N ALA A 372 26.48 -31.11 6.45
CA ALA A 372 26.59 -29.64 6.40
C ALA A 372 26.71 -29.07 4.98
N GLN A 373 27.63 -29.58 4.15
CA GLN A 373 27.79 -29.08 2.78
C GLN A 373 26.55 -29.37 1.92
N THR A 374 25.93 -30.53 2.12
CA THR A 374 24.72 -30.93 1.40
C THR A 374 23.52 -30.05 1.77
N GLY A 375 23.36 -29.72 3.06
CA GLY A 375 22.37 -28.77 3.55
C GLY A 375 22.59 -27.36 3.00
N ALA A 376 23.84 -26.89 2.97
CA ALA A 376 24.18 -25.59 2.39
C ALA A 376 23.83 -25.52 0.89
N LEU A 377 24.16 -26.55 0.10
CA LEU A 377 23.80 -26.63 -1.32
C LEU A 377 22.28 -26.61 -1.53
N ALA A 378 21.54 -27.37 -0.71
CA ALA A 378 20.08 -27.42 -0.77
C ALA A 378 19.43 -26.08 -0.35
N ALA A 379 20.02 -25.38 0.63
CA ALA A 379 19.58 -24.05 1.03
C ALA A 379 19.82 -23.00 -0.06
N VAL A 380 20.99 -23.02 -0.72
CA VAL A 380 21.27 -22.17 -1.88
C VAL A 380 20.29 -22.44 -3.02
N ALA A 381 19.99 -23.72 -3.31
CA ALA A 381 19.00 -24.08 -4.33
C ALA A 381 17.58 -23.58 -3.97
N SER A 382 17.21 -23.65 -2.69
CA SER A 382 15.94 -23.14 -2.17
C SER A 382 15.81 -21.63 -2.42
N ILE A 383 16.72 -20.81 -1.89
CA ILE A 383 16.63 -19.35 -2.04
C ILE A 383 16.80 -18.91 -3.52
N ALA A 384 17.64 -19.59 -4.30
CA ALA A 384 17.77 -19.29 -5.73
C ALA A 384 16.46 -19.58 -6.50
N ALA A 385 15.75 -20.66 -6.16
CA ALA A 385 14.47 -20.97 -6.78
C ALA A 385 13.36 -20.00 -6.38
N HIS A 386 13.36 -19.52 -5.13
CA HIS A 386 12.47 -18.46 -4.68
C HIS A 386 12.64 -17.19 -5.54
N ASP A 387 13.89 -16.78 -5.75
CA ASP A 387 14.24 -15.55 -6.46
C ASP A 387 14.05 -15.61 -7.98
N LEU A 388 13.64 -16.75 -8.54
CA LEU A 388 13.14 -16.81 -9.92
C LEU A 388 11.75 -16.15 -10.08
N VAL A 389 11.01 -15.95 -8.98
CA VAL A 389 9.66 -15.36 -8.98
C VAL A 389 9.50 -14.27 -7.93
N ASP A 390 10.63 -13.79 -7.40
CA ASP A 390 10.73 -12.77 -6.36
C ASP A 390 12.17 -12.21 -6.32
N PHE A 391 12.55 -11.48 -5.27
CA PHE A 391 13.85 -10.79 -5.18
C PHE A 391 14.44 -10.76 -3.75
N ALA A 392 14.32 -11.85 -2.98
CA ALA A 392 14.77 -11.86 -1.58
C ALA A 392 16.28 -11.61 -1.41
N LEU A 393 17.11 -11.99 -2.39
CA LEU A 393 18.56 -11.73 -2.39
C LEU A 393 18.93 -10.25 -2.59
N GLU A 394 17.97 -9.40 -2.99
CA GLU A 394 18.18 -7.95 -3.06
C GLU A 394 18.10 -7.28 -1.69
N MET A 395 17.62 -7.99 -0.66
CA MET A 395 17.66 -7.55 0.73
C MET A 395 19.05 -7.82 1.33
N PRO A 396 19.83 -6.79 1.72
CA PRO A 396 21.20 -6.96 2.21
C PRO A 396 21.32 -7.96 3.36
N GLY A 397 20.35 -7.99 4.29
CA GLY A 397 20.35 -8.91 5.41
C GLY A 397 20.27 -10.38 4.99
N ILE A 398 19.46 -10.67 3.96
CA ILE A 398 19.31 -12.02 3.39
C ILE A 398 20.53 -12.38 2.54
N ALA A 399 21.01 -11.45 1.71
CA ALA A 399 22.16 -11.64 0.84
C ALA A 399 23.43 -12.05 1.62
N ILE A 400 23.65 -11.46 2.79
CA ILE A 400 24.78 -11.78 3.68
C ILE A 400 24.71 -13.21 4.23
N VAL A 401 23.52 -13.69 4.58
CA VAL A 401 23.34 -15.07 5.03
C VAL A 401 23.50 -16.02 3.85
N ALA A 402 22.86 -15.72 2.72
CA ALA A 402 22.97 -16.50 1.50
C ALA A 402 24.42 -16.60 1.00
N SER A 403 25.21 -15.53 1.07
CA SER A 403 26.63 -15.55 0.67
C SER A 403 27.49 -16.40 1.61
N ALA A 404 27.25 -16.33 2.92
CA ALA A 404 27.93 -17.17 3.89
C ALA A 404 27.59 -18.66 3.69
N VAL A 405 26.31 -18.97 3.43
CA VAL A 405 25.84 -20.33 3.14
C VAL A 405 26.38 -20.82 1.78
N LEU A 406 26.47 -19.94 0.78
CA LEU A 406 27.12 -20.24 -0.50
C LEU A 406 28.60 -20.60 -0.29
N ALA A 407 29.33 -19.86 0.55
CA ALA A 407 30.69 -20.23 0.93
C ALA A 407 30.74 -21.62 1.58
N ALA A 408 29.81 -21.96 2.47
CA ALA A 408 29.72 -23.31 3.04
C ALA A 408 29.43 -24.40 1.99
N ALA A 409 28.70 -24.07 0.92
CA ALA A 409 28.37 -24.98 -0.17
C ALA A 409 29.57 -25.25 -1.10
N ILE A 410 30.32 -24.21 -1.47
CA ILE A 410 31.33 -24.27 -2.55
C ILE A 410 32.79 -24.16 -2.09
N ALA A 411 33.07 -23.83 -0.82
CA ALA A 411 34.45 -23.70 -0.35
C ALA A 411 35.24 -25.02 -0.50
N PRO A 412 36.45 -24.99 -1.07
CA PRO A 412 37.31 -26.16 -1.24
C PRO A 412 37.57 -26.90 0.07
N SER A 413 37.64 -28.23 0.00
CA SER A 413 37.97 -29.08 1.16
C SER A 413 39.48 -29.41 1.17
N ALA A 414 40.33 -28.48 1.60
CA ALA A 414 41.76 -28.61 1.99
C ALA A 414 42.75 -29.52 1.21
N ARG A 415 42.38 -30.17 0.10
CA ARG A 415 43.28 -31.03 -0.71
C ARG A 415 43.81 -30.31 -1.94
N ARG A 416 45.08 -30.58 -2.24
CA ARG A 416 45.93 -30.01 -3.32
C ARG A 416 45.42 -30.20 -4.76
N GLU A 417 44.42 -31.06 -5.01
CA GLU A 417 44.00 -31.42 -6.38
C GLU A 417 43.14 -30.35 -7.10
N GLU A 418 42.60 -29.36 -6.39
CA GLU A 418 41.83 -28.22 -6.98
C GLU A 418 42.69 -26.97 -7.26
N ALA A 419 44.03 -27.10 -7.20
CA ALA A 419 44.95 -25.96 -7.30
C ALA A 419 44.94 -25.23 -8.66
N ASP A 420 44.47 -25.86 -9.74
CA ASP A 420 44.59 -25.30 -11.10
C ASP A 420 43.49 -24.29 -11.48
N ASP A 421 42.29 -24.39 -10.89
CA ASP A 421 41.13 -23.49 -11.15
C ASP A 421 40.78 -22.61 -9.93
N SER A 422 41.76 -22.32 -9.08
CA SER A 422 41.55 -21.59 -7.83
C SER A 422 42.59 -20.49 -7.58
N VAL A 423 42.19 -19.48 -6.81
CA VAL A 423 43.01 -18.31 -6.50
C VAL A 423 43.22 -18.22 -4.99
N ALA A 424 44.48 -18.10 -4.57
CA ALA A 424 44.84 -17.87 -3.17
C ALA A 424 44.71 -16.38 -2.81
N ILE A 425 43.90 -16.10 -1.80
CA ILE A 425 43.70 -14.78 -1.23
C ILE A 425 44.47 -14.71 0.09
N SER A 426 45.44 -13.80 0.16
CA SER A 426 46.25 -13.59 1.36
C SER A 426 45.49 -12.84 2.46
N SER A 427 45.94 -12.95 3.71
CA SER A 427 45.43 -12.14 4.83
C SER A 427 45.58 -10.64 4.56
N ARG A 428 46.64 -10.20 3.87
CA ARG A 428 46.85 -8.81 3.47
C ARG A 428 45.82 -8.34 2.45
N THR A 429 45.48 -9.17 1.47
CA THR A 429 44.44 -8.86 0.47
C THR A 429 43.08 -8.74 1.14
N LEU A 430 42.74 -9.64 2.07
CA LEU A 430 41.49 -9.56 2.83
C LEU A 430 41.46 -8.34 3.77
N ALA A 431 42.60 -7.98 4.38
CA ALA A 431 42.73 -6.77 5.19
C ALA A 431 42.54 -5.50 4.36
N ALA A 432 43.13 -5.47 3.15
CA ALA A 432 42.94 -4.38 2.20
C ALA A 432 41.47 -4.27 1.78
N LEU A 433 40.79 -5.39 1.50
CA LEU A 433 39.36 -5.40 1.19
C LEU A 433 38.52 -4.84 2.35
N ALA A 434 38.76 -5.31 3.59
CA ALA A 434 38.04 -4.82 4.77
C ALA A 434 38.29 -3.32 5.01
N GLY A 435 39.54 -2.87 4.82
CA GLY A 435 39.91 -1.46 4.88
C GLY A 435 39.22 -0.62 3.81
N THR A 436 39.20 -1.07 2.56
CA THR A 436 38.48 -0.42 1.46
C THR A 436 36.99 -0.35 1.74
N ALA A 437 36.38 -1.41 2.27
CA ALA A 437 34.98 -1.41 2.65
C ALA A 437 34.69 -0.40 3.77
N PHE A 438 35.58 -0.28 4.76
CA PHE A 438 35.45 0.73 5.81
C PHE A 438 35.56 2.15 5.25
N VAL A 439 36.55 2.41 4.39
CA VAL A 439 36.71 3.71 3.71
C VAL A 439 35.48 4.03 2.86
N ALA A 440 34.92 3.06 2.15
CA ALA A 440 33.70 3.25 1.37
C ALA A 440 32.49 3.59 2.24
N VAL A 441 32.34 2.97 3.42
CA VAL A 441 31.29 3.33 4.39
C VAL A 441 31.45 4.78 4.85
N VAL A 442 32.67 5.21 5.18
CA VAL A 442 32.94 6.59 5.62
C VAL A 442 32.70 7.60 4.49
N ALA A 443 33.11 7.27 3.27
CA ALA A 443 33.00 8.16 2.11
C ALA A 443 31.55 8.26 1.57
N LEU A 444 30.83 7.14 1.47
CA LEU A 444 29.52 7.07 0.83
C LEU A 444 28.36 7.14 1.83
N GLY A 445 28.55 6.61 3.05
CA GLY A 445 27.50 6.48 4.07
C GLY A 445 26.75 7.78 4.38
N PRO A 446 27.43 8.92 4.62
CA PRO A 446 26.75 10.19 4.87
C PRO A 446 25.82 10.61 3.73
N SER A 447 26.24 10.43 2.47
CA SER A 447 25.42 10.76 1.29
C SER A 447 24.21 9.83 1.15
N ILE A 448 24.40 8.52 1.39
CA ILE A 448 23.32 7.52 1.33
C ILE A 448 22.24 7.81 2.39
N VAL A 449 22.63 8.27 3.58
CA VAL A 449 21.70 8.57 4.68
C VAL A 449 21.03 9.95 4.55
N SER A 450 21.75 10.94 4.03
CA SER A 450 21.22 12.31 3.88
C SER A 450 20.34 12.47 2.64
N LEU A 451 20.68 11.76 1.55
CA LEU A 451 19.94 11.78 0.30
C LEU A 451 19.01 10.56 0.18
N ASP A 452 18.68 9.90 1.29
CA ASP A 452 17.67 8.85 1.28
C ASP A 452 16.31 9.41 0.85
N GLN A 453 15.64 8.70 -0.06
CA GLN A 453 14.40 9.15 -0.66
C GLN A 453 13.29 9.39 0.40
N ARG A 454 13.09 8.43 1.32
CA ARG A 454 12.01 8.52 2.33
C ARG A 454 12.29 9.66 3.31
N ARG A 455 13.55 9.84 3.70
CA ARG A 455 13.97 10.96 4.55
C ARG A 455 13.69 12.30 3.89
N LEU A 456 14.15 12.50 2.65
CA LEU A 456 13.93 13.74 1.89
C LEU A 456 12.44 14.02 1.72
N GLN A 457 11.64 13.01 1.39
CA GLN A 457 10.20 13.13 1.28
C GLN A 457 9.56 13.59 2.59
N ASN A 458 9.95 12.98 3.72
CA ASN A 458 9.45 13.36 5.04
C ASN A 458 9.85 14.77 5.44
N GLU A 459 11.10 15.19 5.17
CA GLU A 459 11.58 16.55 5.42
C GLU A 459 10.78 17.58 4.60
N LEU A 460 10.60 17.33 3.30
CA LEU A 460 9.83 18.19 2.39
C LEU A 460 8.34 18.28 2.77
N LEU A 461 7.71 17.15 3.08
CA LEU A 461 6.31 17.10 3.54
C LEU A 461 6.14 17.86 4.87
N SER A 462 7.12 17.76 5.76
CA SER A 462 7.09 18.44 7.05
C SER A 462 7.26 19.96 6.89
N ALA A 463 8.18 20.39 6.02
CA ALA A 463 8.38 21.80 5.66
C ALA A 463 7.11 22.39 5.02
N LEU A 464 6.52 21.69 4.04
CA LEU A 464 5.24 22.05 3.44
C LEU A 464 4.12 22.20 4.47
N ARG A 465 3.95 21.23 5.38
CA ARG A 465 2.92 21.28 6.42
C ARG A 465 3.08 22.48 7.36
N ARG A 466 4.33 22.84 7.69
CA ARG A 466 4.64 24.02 8.52
C ARG A 466 4.60 25.35 7.76
N GLY A 467 4.55 25.32 6.42
CA GLY A 467 4.69 26.53 5.60
C GLY A 467 6.12 27.10 5.57
N ASP A 468 7.11 26.28 5.92
CA ASP A 468 8.53 26.63 5.91
C ASP A 468 9.11 26.44 4.50
N PHE A 469 8.88 27.44 3.64
CA PHE A 469 9.29 27.37 2.23
C PHE A 469 10.79 27.57 2.02
N GLU A 470 11.50 28.20 2.96
CA GLU A 470 12.95 28.37 2.89
C GLU A 470 13.65 27.01 3.00
N THR A 471 13.31 26.23 4.03
CA THR A 471 13.83 24.87 4.17
C THR A 471 13.38 23.98 3.01
N PHE A 472 12.15 24.17 2.52
CA PHE A 472 11.65 23.42 1.37
C PHE A 472 12.49 23.66 0.11
N ASP A 473 12.74 24.93 -0.24
CA ASP A 473 13.48 25.29 -1.46
C ASP A 473 14.94 24.84 -1.37
N ALA A 474 15.56 24.90 -0.20
CA ALA A 474 16.91 24.38 0.02
C ALA A 474 17.01 22.86 -0.21
N ARG A 475 15.95 22.10 0.12
CA ARG A 475 15.95 20.63 0.04
C ARG A 475 15.39 20.05 -1.25
N ILE A 476 14.48 20.74 -1.93
CA ILE A 476 13.84 20.20 -3.13
C ILE A 476 14.83 20.02 -4.28
N VAL A 477 15.82 20.91 -4.40
CA VAL A 477 16.88 20.82 -5.41
C VAL A 477 17.76 19.59 -5.18
N ASP A 478 18.16 19.34 -3.93
CA ASP A 478 18.93 18.14 -3.56
C ASP A 478 18.13 16.87 -3.88
N ALA A 479 16.83 16.86 -3.56
CA ALA A 479 15.96 15.71 -3.78
C ALA A 479 15.77 15.39 -5.27
N VAL A 480 15.51 16.41 -6.09
CA VAL A 480 15.33 16.25 -7.55
C VAL A 480 16.64 15.86 -8.23
N ARG A 481 17.80 16.37 -7.78
CA ARG A 481 19.10 15.98 -8.32
C ARG A 481 19.47 14.54 -7.95
N ALA A 482 19.22 14.14 -6.71
CA ALA A 482 19.52 12.79 -6.24
C ALA A 482 18.58 11.72 -6.80
N HIS A 483 17.31 12.08 -7.04
CA HIS A 483 16.25 11.17 -7.50
C HIS A 483 15.43 11.79 -8.63
N PRO A 484 16.02 12.00 -9.82
CA PRO A 484 15.37 12.73 -10.92
C PRO A 484 14.19 11.96 -11.55
N SER A 485 14.04 10.68 -11.24
CA SER A 485 12.90 9.85 -11.68
C SER A 485 11.78 9.76 -10.65
N GLU A 486 11.94 10.36 -9.46
CA GLU A 486 10.97 10.20 -8.38
C GLU A 486 9.81 11.20 -8.53
N PRO A 487 8.60 10.75 -8.90
CA PRO A 487 7.46 11.64 -9.16
C PRO A 487 6.97 12.38 -7.90
N VAL A 488 7.17 11.81 -6.69
CA VAL A 488 6.75 12.50 -5.46
C VAL A 488 7.46 13.84 -5.31
N PHE A 489 8.75 13.95 -5.64
CA PHE A 489 9.46 15.22 -5.48
C PHE A 489 8.93 16.29 -6.42
N THR A 490 8.64 15.94 -7.68
CA THR A 490 8.06 16.91 -8.62
C THR A 490 6.64 17.31 -8.20
N LEU A 491 5.86 16.39 -7.64
CA LEU A 491 4.52 16.66 -7.11
C LEU A 491 4.57 17.59 -5.89
N LEU A 492 5.50 17.37 -4.96
CA LEU A 492 5.70 18.26 -3.81
C LEU A 492 6.14 19.66 -4.26
N GLY A 493 7.02 19.75 -5.27
CA GLY A 493 7.37 21.00 -5.92
C GLY A 493 6.16 21.72 -6.50
N ALA A 494 5.29 21.00 -7.21
CA ALA A 494 4.04 21.54 -7.74
C ALA A 494 3.12 22.06 -6.63
N HIS A 495 2.98 21.31 -5.53
CA HIS A 495 2.16 21.71 -4.39
C HIS A 495 2.70 22.98 -3.71
N ALA A 496 4.02 23.07 -3.50
CA ALA A 496 4.67 24.24 -2.94
C ALA A 496 4.49 25.47 -3.85
N ALA A 497 4.71 25.31 -5.15
CA ALA A 497 4.53 26.35 -6.14
C ALA A 497 3.07 26.82 -6.20
N ALA A 498 2.10 25.89 -6.14
CA ALA A 498 0.67 26.21 -6.26
C ALA A 498 0.11 26.92 -5.02
N ARG A 499 0.69 26.67 -3.84
CA ARG A 499 0.39 27.41 -2.60
C ARG A 499 0.96 28.81 -2.61
N ARG A 500 2.12 29.03 -3.24
CA ARG A 500 2.78 30.33 -3.35
C ARG A 500 2.29 31.18 -4.53
N GLY A 501 1.53 30.60 -5.45
CA GLY A 501 1.11 31.28 -6.68
C GLY A 501 2.26 31.47 -7.68
N ASP A 502 3.30 30.63 -7.61
CA ASP A 502 4.44 30.66 -8.52
C ASP A 502 4.02 30.21 -9.93
N GLU A 503 4.53 30.85 -10.97
CA GLU A 503 4.24 30.46 -12.35
C GLU A 503 4.86 29.11 -12.74
N ARG A 504 5.91 28.69 -12.02
CA ARG A 504 6.60 27.41 -12.25
C ARG A 504 5.73 26.19 -11.92
N VAL A 505 4.52 26.35 -11.36
CA VAL A 505 3.57 25.25 -11.10
C VAL A 505 3.40 24.35 -12.32
N ALA A 506 3.24 24.93 -13.51
CA ALA A 506 3.05 24.15 -14.74
C ALA A 506 4.27 23.28 -15.07
N LEU A 507 5.49 23.77 -14.85
CA LEU A 507 6.72 23.00 -15.07
C LEU A 507 6.77 21.76 -14.18
N TRP A 508 6.48 21.95 -12.89
CA TRP A 508 6.43 20.85 -11.91
C TRP A 508 5.35 19.83 -12.25
N LEU A 509 4.13 20.29 -12.55
CA LEU A 509 3.00 19.42 -12.89
C LEU A 509 3.25 18.60 -14.15
N ASN A 510 3.74 19.23 -15.22
CA ASN A 510 4.10 18.53 -16.46
C ASN A 510 5.15 17.45 -16.19
N GLN A 511 6.12 17.73 -15.31
CA GLN A 511 7.11 16.73 -14.93
C GLN A 511 6.49 15.56 -14.17
N THR A 512 5.59 15.86 -13.23
CA THR A 512 4.89 14.83 -12.46
C THR A 512 4.04 13.95 -13.37
N MET A 513 3.28 14.53 -14.29
CA MET A 513 2.43 13.79 -15.24
C MET A 513 3.25 12.94 -16.23
N ARG A 514 4.47 13.35 -16.57
CA ARG A 514 5.39 12.54 -17.38
C ARG A 514 5.89 11.31 -16.61
N LEU A 515 6.32 11.50 -15.36
CA LEU A 515 6.85 10.42 -14.53
C LEU A 515 5.76 9.48 -14.00
N ALA A 516 4.59 10.03 -13.67
CA ALA A 516 3.46 9.31 -13.08
C ALA A 516 2.14 9.61 -13.82
N PRO A 517 1.99 9.12 -15.06
CA PRO A 517 0.84 9.43 -15.90
C PRO A 517 -0.49 8.92 -15.33
N GLY A 518 -0.50 7.89 -14.48
CA GLY A 518 -1.72 7.39 -13.83
C GLY A 518 -2.17 8.15 -12.58
N TRP A 519 -1.41 9.15 -12.11
CA TRP A 519 -1.75 9.84 -10.86
C TRP A 519 -2.81 10.92 -11.07
N HIS A 520 -3.87 10.87 -10.26
CA HIS A 520 -4.95 11.87 -10.29
C HIS A 520 -4.57 13.21 -9.64
N GLU A 521 -3.67 13.19 -8.66
CA GLU A 521 -3.30 14.37 -7.86
C GLU A 521 -2.69 15.53 -8.66
N PRO A 522 -1.76 15.35 -9.62
CA PRO A 522 -1.27 16.46 -10.44
C PRO A 522 -2.40 17.11 -11.25
N HIS A 523 -3.33 16.34 -11.81
CA HIS A 523 -4.49 16.88 -12.55
C HIS A 523 -5.44 17.66 -11.62
N ARG A 524 -5.63 17.20 -10.38
CA ARG A 524 -6.40 17.95 -9.37
C ARG A 524 -5.77 19.32 -9.05
N ILE A 525 -4.45 19.36 -8.88
CA ILE A 525 -3.72 20.61 -8.63
C ILE A 525 -3.78 21.51 -9.88
N ALA A 526 -3.59 20.93 -11.07
CA ALA A 526 -3.67 21.63 -12.36
C ALA A 526 -5.04 22.29 -12.55
N ALA A 527 -6.13 21.53 -12.38
CA ALA A 527 -7.50 22.04 -12.50
C ALA A 527 -7.71 23.28 -11.61
N ARG A 528 -7.36 23.19 -10.32
CA ARG A 528 -7.50 24.30 -9.37
C ARG A 528 -6.62 25.51 -9.71
N TRP A 529 -5.40 25.27 -10.19
CA TRP A 529 -4.49 26.33 -10.58
C TRP A 529 -4.97 27.05 -11.85
N LEU A 530 -5.42 26.31 -12.87
CA LEU A 530 -5.98 26.83 -14.11
C LEU A 530 -7.27 27.61 -13.89
N THR A 531 -8.16 27.10 -13.02
CA THR A 531 -9.39 27.80 -12.62
C THR A 531 -9.07 29.17 -12.04
N ARG A 532 -8.07 29.27 -11.14
CA ARG A 532 -7.64 30.56 -10.57
C ARG A 532 -7.05 31.52 -11.62
N ARG A 533 -6.55 31.01 -12.74
CA ARG A 533 -6.04 31.81 -13.87
C ARG A 533 -7.10 32.08 -14.94
N GLY A 534 -8.34 31.60 -14.77
CA GLY A 534 -9.41 31.74 -15.75
C GLY A 534 -9.30 30.83 -16.99
N ALA A 535 -8.38 29.85 -16.99
CA ALA A 535 -8.19 28.90 -18.09
C ALA A 535 -9.18 27.73 -17.97
N LEU A 536 -10.48 28.02 -18.07
CA LEU A 536 -11.58 27.12 -17.70
C LEU A 536 -11.71 25.89 -18.62
N GLU A 537 -11.49 26.04 -19.93
CA GLU A 537 -11.54 24.91 -20.86
C GLU A 537 -10.51 23.85 -20.49
N GLN A 538 -9.26 24.27 -20.26
CA GLN A 538 -8.19 23.37 -19.82
C GLN A 538 -8.50 22.81 -18.43
N ALA A 539 -9.02 23.62 -17.50
CA ALA A 539 -9.37 23.14 -16.16
C ALA A 539 -10.37 21.98 -16.21
N TRP A 540 -11.38 22.04 -17.09
CA TRP A 540 -12.33 20.94 -17.28
C TRP A 540 -11.72 19.70 -17.93
N LEU A 541 -10.75 19.85 -18.84
CA LEU A 541 -9.95 18.72 -19.34
C LEU A 541 -9.18 18.06 -18.20
N GLU A 542 -8.57 18.82 -17.30
CA GLU A 542 -7.92 18.26 -16.11
C GLU A 542 -8.90 17.56 -15.17
N VAL A 543 -10.14 18.06 -15.00
CA VAL A 543 -11.19 17.34 -14.24
C VAL A 543 -11.52 16.00 -14.90
N ARG A 544 -11.49 15.91 -16.22
CA ARG A 544 -11.69 14.64 -16.94
C ARG A 544 -10.56 13.67 -16.66
N GLU A 545 -9.31 14.13 -16.68
CA GLU A 545 -8.17 13.30 -16.31
C GLU A 545 -8.25 12.81 -14.85
N VAL A 546 -8.79 13.62 -13.93
CA VAL A 546 -9.11 13.18 -12.55
C VAL A 546 -10.21 12.13 -12.55
N ARG A 547 -11.27 12.31 -13.34
CA ARG A 547 -12.40 11.36 -13.43
C ARG A 547 -11.95 9.99 -13.91
N ASP A 548 -11.10 9.94 -14.91
CA ASP A 548 -10.63 8.68 -15.50
C ASP A 548 -9.74 7.88 -14.53
N ARG A 549 -9.03 8.57 -13.62
CA ARG A 549 -8.09 7.95 -12.65
C ARG A 549 -8.70 7.70 -11.28
N LEU A 550 -9.50 8.64 -10.76
CA LEU A 550 -10.14 8.52 -9.45
C LEU A 550 -11.58 9.08 -9.49
N PRO A 551 -12.56 8.25 -9.91
CA PRO A 551 -13.93 8.68 -10.17
C PRO A 551 -14.64 9.35 -8.98
N THR A 552 -14.25 9.01 -7.75
CA THR A 552 -14.87 9.50 -6.50
C THR A 552 -14.47 10.93 -6.13
N VAL A 553 -13.32 11.41 -6.60
CA VAL A 553 -12.80 12.75 -6.26
C VAL A 553 -13.22 13.80 -7.30
N ALA A 554 -13.43 13.40 -8.55
CA ALA A 554 -13.77 14.30 -9.66
C ALA A 554 -14.96 15.24 -9.40
N PRO A 555 -16.10 14.80 -8.79
CA PRO A 555 -17.21 15.70 -8.52
C PRO A 555 -16.81 16.89 -7.64
N ARG A 556 -15.98 16.66 -6.62
CA ARG A 556 -15.51 17.71 -5.72
C ARG A 556 -14.64 18.73 -6.45
N VAL A 557 -13.76 18.26 -7.34
CA VAL A 557 -12.89 19.14 -8.14
C VAL A 557 -13.73 19.94 -9.15
N GLY A 558 -14.69 19.30 -9.82
CA GLY A 558 -15.61 19.99 -10.72
C GLY A 558 -16.48 21.03 -10.00
N CYS A 559 -16.90 20.77 -8.76
CA CYS A 559 -17.58 21.78 -7.94
C CYS A 559 -16.68 23.00 -7.67
N ASP A 560 -15.38 22.80 -7.42
CA ASP A 560 -14.43 23.90 -7.24
C ASP A 560 -14.34 24.76 -8.52
N VAL A 561 -14.38 24.14 -9.71
CA VAL A 561 -14.40 24.84 -11.01
C VAL A 561 -15.69 25.63 -11.20
N LEU A 562 -16.85 25.01 -10.97
CA LEU A 562 -18.15 25.67 -11.11
C LEU A 562 -18.36 26.80 -10.10
N ALA A 563 -17.82 26.69 -8.90
CA ALA A 563 -17.88 27.74 -7.90
C ALA A 563 -17.10 29.00 -8.32
N ALA A 564 -16.00 28.83 -9.05
CA ALA A 564 -15.20 29.94 -9.56
C ALA A 564 -15.74 30.53 -10.88
N SER A 565 -16.33 29.69 -11.73
CA SER A 565 -17.00 30.11 -12.95
C SER A 565 -18.28 29.29 -13.15
N PRO A 566 -19.44 29.85 -12.80
CA PRO A 566 -20.69 29.12 -12.81
C PRO A 566 -21.28 29.12 -14.22
N ASP A 567 -20.62 28.43 -15.15
CA ASP A 567 -21.12 28.12 -16.49
C ASP A 567 -21.02 26.60 -16.73
N PRO A 568 -22.15 25.87 -16.74
CA PRO A 568 -22.14 24.42 -16.92
C PRO A 568 -21.93 24.00 -18.39
N SER A 569 -21.96 24.93 -19.35
CA SER A 569 -21.88 24.61 -20.79
C SER A 569 -20.59 23.86 -21.16
N LEU A 570 -19.47 24.26 -20.54
CA LEU A 570 -18.17 23.59 -20.71
C LEU A 570 -18.17 22.20 -20.07
N ALA A 571 -18.75 22.05 -18.87
CA ALA A 571 -18.88 20.75 -18.22
C ALA A 571 -19.72 19.78 -19.07
N ILE A 572 -20.86 20.25 -19.61
CA ILE A 572 -21.73 19.47 -20.49
C ILE A 572 -20.99 19.09 -21.78
N ARG A 573 -20.21 20.00 -22.36
CA ARG A 573 -19.41 19.72 -23.55
C ARG A 573 -18.36 18.63 -23.31
N VAL A 574 -17.65 18.69 -22.18
CA VAL A 574 -16.57 17.74 -21.85
C VAL A 574 -17.13 16.39 -21.40
N PHE A 575 -18.21 16.38 -20.63
CA PHE A 575 -18.77 15.19 -19.98
C PHE A 575 -20.14 14.76 -20.49
N GLY A 576 -20.56 15.19 -21.68
CA GLY A 576 -21.88 14.84 -22.23
C GLY A 576 -22.15 13.33 -22.35
N HIS A 577 -21.11 12.49 -22.23
CA HIS A 577 -21.21 11.03 -22.17
C HIS A 577 -21.21 10.46 -20.74
N ASP A 578 -20.69 11.19 -19.74
CA ASP A 578 -20.62 10.76 -18.34
C ASP A 578 -21.77 11.38 -17.53
N MET A 579 -22.96 10.79 -17.71
CA MET A 579 -24.19 11.26 -17.08
C MET A 579 -24.14 11.21 -15.55
N ALA A 580 -23.37 10.28 -14.97
CA ALA A 580 -23.22 10.14 -13.53
C ALA A 580 -22.42 11.29 -12.92
N LEU A 581 -21.34 11.73 -13.58
CA LEU A 581 -20.58 12.89 -13.12
C LEU A 581 -21.39 14.18 -13.25
N LEU A 582 -22.07 14.40 -14.38
CA LEU A 582 -22.93 15.57 -14.57
C LEU A 582 -24.05 15.65 -13.53
N ASP A 583 -24.67 14.51 -13.16
CA ASP A 583 -25.66 14.46 -12.08
C ASP A 583 -25.06 14.80 -10.70
N ALA A 584 -23.83 14.35 -10.45
CA ALA A 584 -23.10 14.70 -9.23
C ALA A 584 -22.75 16.20 -9.18
N LEU A 585 -22.36 16.81 -10.30
CA LEU A 585 -22.07 18.24 -10.41
C LEU A 585 -23.32 19.11 -10.21
N ALA A 586 -24.48 18.64 -10.63
CA ALA A 586 -25.76 19.32 -10.36
C ALA A 586 -26.12 19.35 -8.86
N SER A 587 -25.39 18.62 -8.01
CA SER A 587 -25.53 18.61 -6.56
C SER A 587 -24.46 19.44 -5.84
N CYS A 588 -23.62 20.20 -6.56
CA CYS A 588 -22.62 21.06 -5.95
C CYS A 588 -23.26 22.17 -5.09
N PRO A 589 -22.71 22.46 -3.90
CA PRO A 589 -23.25 23.47 -3.02
C PRO A 589 -23.10 24.89 -3.60
N GLY A 590 -24.15 25.69 -3.51
CA GLY A 590 -24.12 27.11 -3.90
C GLY A 590 -24.28 27.38 -5.40
N LEU A 591 -24.59 26.37 -6.23
CA LEU A 591 -24.90 26.61 -7.64
C LEU A 591 -26.25 27.31 -7.81
N PRO A 592 -26.33 28.36 -8.66
CA PRO A 592 -27.58 28.95 -9.09
C PRO A 592 -28.53 27.94 -9.75
N ASP A 593 -29.83 28.07 -9.45
CA ASP A 593 -30.89 27.17 -9.95
C ASP A 593 -30.95 27.10 -11.48
N GLU A 594 -30.62 28.19 -12.17
CA GLU A 594 -30.55 28.24 -13.63
C GLU A 594 -29.51 27.25 -14.19
N PHE A 595 -28.33 27.16 -13.57
CA PHE A 595 -27.27 26.28 -14.04
C PHE A 595 -27.56 24.82 -13.71
N VAL A 596 -28.16 24.55 -12.55
CA VAL A 596 -28.69 23.22 -12.23
C VAL A 596 -29.75 22.81 -13.26
N ALA A 597 -30.61 23.73 -13.69
CA ALA A 597 -31.59 23.46 -14.73
C ALA A 597 -30.96 23.13 -16.10
N GLN A 598 -29.86 23.80 -16.47
CA GLN A 598 -29.11 23.47 -17.69
C GLN A 598 -28.47 22.08 -17.63
N LEU A 599 -27.86 21.71 -16.50
CA LEU A 599 -27.33 20.35 -16.28
C LEU A 599 -28.43 19.30 -16.34
N ASP A 600 -29.56 19.56 -15.69
CA ASP A 600 -30.70 18.64 -15.69
C ASP A 600 -31.30 18.47 -17.08
N ALA A 601 -31.33 19.54 -17.90
CA ALA A 601 -31.79 19.50 -19.29
C ALA A 601 -30.91 18.58 -20.16
N ALA A 602 -29.59 18.59 -19.95
CA ALA A 602 -28.67 17.68 -20.63
C ALA A 602 -28.87 16.21 -20.21
N LEU A 603 -29.45 15.97 -19.02
CA LEU A 603 -29.58 14.63 -18.43
C LEU A 603 -30.97 14.00 -18.61
N VAL A 604 -31.95 14.67 -19.20
CA VAL A 604 -33.36 14.19 -19.27
C VAL A 604 -33.49 12.80 -19.93
N ALA A 605 -32.68 12.55 -20.96
CA ALA A 605 -32.69 11.28 -21.70
C ALA A 605 -31.92 10.14 -21.00
N SER A 606 -31.19 10.43 -19.91
CA SER A 606 -30.31 9.44 -19.24
C SER A 606 -31.04 8.39 -18.40
N GLY A 607 -32.32 8.60 -18.09
CA GLY A 607 -33.08 7.74 -17.18
C GLY A 607 -32.67 7.85 -15.70
N LEU A 608 -31.73 8.73 -15.34
CA LEU A 608 -31.30 8.96 -13.96
C LEU A 608 -32.42 9.61 -13.13
N ALA A 609 -32.56 9.16 -11.88
CA ALA A 609 -33.57 9.69 -10.95
C ALA A 609 -33.26 11.13 -10.49
N GLY A 610 -31.99 11.46 -10.26
CA GLY A 610 -31.55 12.76 -9.71
C GLY A 610 -32.06 13.99 -10.48
N PRO A 611 -31.82 14.08 -11.81
CA PRO A 611 -32.28 15.20 -12.62
C PRO A 611 -33.80 15.36 -12.62
N ARG A 612 -34.53 14.24 -12.69
CA ARG A 612 -36.00 14.24 -12.68
C ARG A 612 -36.55 14.68 -11.34
N VAL A 613 -35.94 14.24 -10.24
CA VAL A 613 -36.28 14.67 -8.88
C VAL A 613 -36.05 16.17 -8.70
N ARG A 614 -34.92 16.72 -9.19
CA ARG A 614 -34.64 18.17 -9.14
C ARG A 614 -35.61 18.98 -10.00
N ARG A 615 -35.92 18.52 -11.22
CA ARG A 615 -36.94 19.15 -12.10
C ARG A 615 -38.34 19.13 -11.47
N ALA A 616 -38.75 18.00 -10.89
CA ALA A 616 -40.02 17.87 -10.20
C ALA A 616 -40.14 18.84 -9.01
N ARG A 617 -39.08 18.97 -8.19
CA ARG A 617 -39.06 19.96 -7.09
C ARG A 617 -39.18 21.40 -7.61
N ARG A 618 -38.47 21.76 -8.68
CA ARG A 618 -38.62 23.09 -9.31
C ARG A 618 -40.04 23.33 -9.84
N ALA A 619 -40.67 22.31 -10.42
CA ALA A 619 -42.05 22.41 -10.88
C ALA A 619 -43.05 22.59 -9.71
N ILE A 620 -42.88 21.87 -8.60
CA ILE A 620 -43.66 22.07 -7.37
C ILE A 620 -43.49 23.50 -6.85
N ALA A 621 -42.25 23.97 -6.72
CA ALA A 621 -41.95 25.33 -6.25
C ALA A 621 -42.53 26.43 -7.15
N ALA A 622 -42.62 26.17 -8.46
CA ALA A 622 -43.24 27.06 -9.45
C ALA A 622 -44.78 26.93 -9.52
N GLY A 623 -45.42 26.18 -8.61
CA GLY A 623 -46.88 26.00 -8.60
C GLY A 623 -47.41 25.09 -9.71
N ARG A 624 -46.57 24.25 -10.32
CA ARG A 624 -46.92 23.29 -11.39
C ARG A 624 -46.72 21.83 -10.95
N PRO A 625 -47.43 21.33 -9.93
CA PRO A 625 -47.23 19.98 -9.40
C PRO A 625 -47.69 18.85 -10.35
N ALA A 626 -48.54 19.14 -11.34
CA ALA A 626 -48.89 18.18 -12.39
C ALA A 626 -47.69 17.84 -13.29
N ASP A 627 -46.91 18.85 -13.68
CA ASP A 627 -45.67 18.66 -14.47
C ASP A 627 -44.64 17.85 -13.68
N ALA A 628 -44.60 18.03 -12.36
CA ALA A 628 -43.72 17.27 -11.48
C ALA A 628 -44.00 15.76 -11.51
N LEU A 629 -45.28 15.35 -11.60
CA LEU A 629 -45.64 13.93 -11.75
C LEU A 629 -45.19 13.37 -13.10
N GLY A 630 -45.38 14.13 -14.19
CA GLY A 630 -44.94 13.73 -15.52
C GLY A 630 -43.42 13.51 -15.61
N GLU A 631 -42.63 14.34 -14.93
CA GLU A 631 -41.18 14.11 -14.81
C GLU A 631 -40.87 12.79 -14.11
N LEU A 632 -41.52 12.50 -12.97
CA LEU A 632 -41.25 11.33 -12.14
C LEU A 632 -41.78 10.02 -12.75
N ASP A 633 -42.78 10.05 -13.62
CA ASP A 633 -43.35 8.86 -14.26
C ASP A 633 -42.37 8.18 -15.22
N GLY A 634 -41.46 8.91 -15.86
CA GLY A 634 -40.44 8.27 -16.70
C GLY A 634 -39.26 7.63 -15.96
N VAL A 635 -39.29 7.57 -14.62
CA VAL A 635 -38.37 6.73 -13.79
C VAL A 635 -39.13 5.57 -13.11
N ALA A 636 -40.45 5.51 -13.25
CA ALA A 636 -41.32 4.55 -12.54
C ALA A 636 -41.20 3.09 -13.02
N GLY A 637 -40.43 2.81 -14.07
CA GLY A 637 -40.20 1.46 -14.62
C GLY A 637 -39.18 0.60 -13.87
N THR A 638 -38.53 1.11 -12.82
CA THR A 638 -37.56 0.34 -12.03
C THR A 638 -38.26 -0.47 -10.93
N PRO A 639 -37.91 -1.76 -10.70
CA PRO A 639 -38.63 -2.67 -9.78
C PRO A 639 -38.74 -2.19 -8.32
N THR A 640 -37.87 -1.28 -7.89
CA THR A 640 -37.87 -0.65 -6.58
C THR A 640 -37.70 0.86 -6.73
N PRO A 641 -38.73 1.69 -6.46
CA PRO A 641 -38.61 3.13 -6.57
C PRO A 641 -37.62 3.67 -5.53
N SER A 642 -36.70 4.53 -5.97
CA SER A 642 -35.80 5.25 -5.06
C SER A 642 -36.63 6.04 -4.04
N PRO A 643 -36.26 6.05 -2.73
CA PRO A 643 -36.96 6.82 -1.70
C PRO A 643 -37.17 8.29 -2.08
N GLN A 644 -36.19 8.90 -2.75
CA GLN A 644 -36.27 10.29 -3.18
C GLN A 644 -37.37 10.53 -4.23
N VAL A 645 -37.57 9.58 -5.16
CA VAL A 645 -38.62 9.65 -6.18
C VAL A 645 -40.00 9.54 -5.52
N ALA A 646 -40.18 8.59 -4.61
CA ALA A 646 -41.43 8.41 -3.89
C ALA A 646 -41.77 9.63 -3.00
N PHE A 647 -40.77 10.20 -2.32
CA PHE A 647 -40.98 11.38 -1.48
C PHE A 647 -41.40 12.61 -2.25
N VAL A 648 -40.80 12.88 -3.42
CA VAL A 648 -41.19 14.02 -4.27
C VAL A 648 -42.51 13.75 -5.00
N ARG A 649 -42.81 12.50 -5.35
CA ARG A 649 -44.13 12.10 -5.90
C ARG A 649 -45.24 12.37 -4.90
N ALA A 650 -45.06 11.98 -3.64
CA ALA A 650 -46.03 12.25 -2.57
C ALA A 650 -46.22 13.76 -2.36
N GLU A 651 -45.15 14.54 -2.40
CA GLU A 651 -45.19 16.00 -2.29
C GLU A 651 -46.00 16.65 -3.44
N ALA A 652 -45.77 16.21 -4.69
CA ALA A 652 -46.54 16.66 -5.84
C ALA A 652 -48.04 16.30 -5.75
N LEU A 653 -48.36 15.09 -5.29
CA LEU A 653 -49.74 14.63 -5.10
C LEU A 653 -50.46 15.43 -4.01
N LEU A 654 -49.78 15.76 -2.91
CA LEU A 654 -50.34 16.63 -1.87
C LEU A 654 -50.59 18.04 -2.39
N ALA A 655 -49.67 18.61 -3.17
CA ALA A 655 -49.86 19.92 -3.81
C ALA A 655 -51.04 19.94 -4.80
N LEU A 656 -51.38 18.79 -5.41
CA LEU A 656 -52.55 18.61 -6.26
C LEU A 656 -53.85 18.30 -5.51
N GLN A 657 -53.85 18.34 -4.16
CA GLN A 657 -54.99 17.92 -3.34
C GLN A 657 -55.42 16.46 -3.60
N ARG A 658 -54.44 15.57 -3.86
CA ARG A 658 -54.63 14.11 -4.04
C ARG A 658 -53.96 13.31 -2.91
N PRO A 659 -54.34 13.51 -1.65
CA PRO A 659 -53.64 12.96 -0.50
C PRO A 659 -53.69 11.42 -0.39
N SER A 660 -54.78 10.78 -0.84
CA SER A 660 -54.87 9.30 -0.86
C SER A 660 -53.83 8.67 -1.79
N GLY A 661 -53.58 9.27 -2.96
CA GLY A 661 -52.53 8.81 -3.87
C GLY A 661 -51.12 9.03 -3.30
N ALA A 662 -50.91 10.09 -2.52
CA ALA A 662 -49.64 10.34 -1.85
C ALA A 662 -49.36 9.27 -0.78
N ALA A 663 -50.38 8.85 -0.02
CA ALA A 663 -50.28 7.77 0.95
C ALA A 663 -49.95 6.43 0.27
N GLU A 664 -50.66 6.08 -0.81
CA GLU A 664 -50.43 4.84 -1.57
C GLU A 664 -48.98 4.76 -2.11
N ALA A 665 -48.46 5.86 -2.66
CA ALA A 665 -47.08 5.90 -3.16
C ALA A 665 -46.02 5.67 -2.05
N LEU A 666 -46.29 6.10 -0.82
CA LEU A 666 -45.40 5.93 0.33
C LEU A 666 -45.55 4.54 0.98
N GLU A 667 -46.71 3.91 0.88
CA GLU A 667 -46.94 2.54 1.35
C GLU A 667 -46.20 1.50 0.49
N GLN A 668 -46.12 1.75 -0.81
CA GLN A 668 -45.40 0.88 -1.75
C GLN A 668 -43.87 0.99 -1.63
N LEU A 669 -43.36 2.04 -0.97
CA LEU A 669 -41.92 2.24 -0.77
C LEU A 669 -41.37 1.34 0.35
N ARG A 670 -40.39 0.50 0.02
CA ARG A 670 -39.59 -0.24 1.00
C ARG A 670 -38.36 0.59 1.41
N ALA A 671 -38.34 1.10 2.64
CA ALA A 671 -37.23 1.88 3.19
C ALA A 671 -36.71 1.28 4.50
N HIS A 672 -35.49 1.67 4.90
CA HIS A 672 -34.87 1.24 6.15
C HIS A 672 -34.15 2.43 6.81
N GLY A 673 -33.90 2.35 8.12
CA GLY A 673 -33.17 3.38 8.86
C GLY A 673 -33.85 4.75 8.80
N GLU A 674 -33.08 5.79 8.50
CA GLU A 674 -33.59 7.18 8.45
C GLU A 674 -34.62 7.40 7.33
N ALA A 675 -34.47 6.71 6.20
CA ALA A 675 -35.43 6.80 5.10
C ALA A 675 -36.79 6.20 5.48
N GLU A 676 -36.82 5.18 6.36
CA GLU A 676 -38.08 4.62 6.87
C GLU A 676 -38.79 5.59 7.82
N GLN A 677 -38.04 6.27 8.69
CA GLN A 677 -38.59 7.29 9.57
C GLN A 677 -39.20 8.45 8.77
N GLU A 678 -38.49 8.92 7.74
CA GLU A 678 -38.98 9.98 6.85
C GLU A 678 -40.21 9.52 6.03
N ARG A 679 -40.24 8.26 5.59
CA ARG A 679 -41.40 7.66 4.91
C ARG A 679 -42.64 7.66 5.81
N LEU A 680 -42.53 7.16 7.03
CA LEU A 680 -43.64 7.10 8.00
C LEU A 680 -44.13 8.50 8.38
N ARG A 681 -43.21 9.46 8.53
CA ARG A 681 -43.53 10.87 8.78
C ARG A 681 -44.40 11.45 7.66
N ARG A 682 -43.97 11.31 6.40
CA ARG A 682 -44.71 11.80 5.23
C ARG A 682 -46.02 11.02 5.02
N LEU A 683 -46.06 9.73 5.34
CA LEU A 683 -47.27 8.89 5.23
C LEU A 683 -48.34 9.36 6.22
N ALA A 684 -47.97 9.67 7.46
CA ALA A 684 -48.89 10.23 8.45
C ALA A 684 -49.47 11.58 7.99
N GLU A 685 -48.63 12.45 7.43
CA GLU A 685 -49.06 13.74 6.86
C GLU A 685 -50.03 13.56 5.68
N ALA A 686 -49.75 12.59 4.79
CA ALA A 686 -50.62 12.29 3.65
C ALA A 686 -51.97 11.71 4.07
N ARG A 687 -51.99 10.75 5.01
CA ARG A 687 -53.24 10.16 5.54
C ARG A 687 -54.08 11.18 6.30
N ALA A 688 -53.44 12.07 7.07
CA ALA A 688 -54.14 13.19 7.72
C ALA A 688 -54.83 14.10 6.69
N ALA A 689 -54.12 14.47 5.62
CA ALA A 689 -54.67 15.29 4.54
C ALA A 689 -55.80 14.58 3.77
N ALA A 690 -55.79 13.25 3.73
CA ALA A 690 -56.85 12.42 3.14
C ALA A 690 -58.08 12.24 4.06
N GLY A 691 -58.03 12.73 5.30
CA GLY A 691 -59.07 12.50 6.30
C GLY A 691 -59.03 11.12 6.96
N ASP A 692 -58.01 10.29 6.69
CA ASP A 692 -57.81 8.97 7.29
C ASP A 692 -57.12 9.10 8.66
N ALA A 693 -57.94 9.34 9.68
CA ALA A 693 -57.47 9.55 11.05
C ALA A 693 -56.83 8.30 11.66
N ASP A 694 -57.35 7.12 11.33
CA ASP A 694 -56.88 5.86 11.92
C ASP A 694 -55.57 5.41 11.28
N GLY A 695 -55.48 5.46 9.95
CA GLY A 695 -54.23 5.18 9.26
C GLY A 695 -53.13 6.22 9.57
N MET A 696 -53.46 7.49 9.78
CA MET A 696 -52.48 8.47 10.26
C MET A 696 -51.90 8.07 11.63
N ARG A 697 -52.75 7.67 12.58
CA ARG A 697 -52.32 7.24 13.92
C ARG A 697 -51.47 5.98 13.87
N ASP A 698 -51.81 5.04 13.00
CA ASP A 698 -51.02 3.82 12.79
C ASP A 698 -49.62 4.18 12.26
N ALA A 699 -49.52 5.05 11.25
CA ALA A 699 -48.22 5.50 10.71
C ALA A 699 -47.35 6.20 11.77
N VAL A 700 -47.96 7.03 12.65
CA VAL A 700 -47.21 7.65 13.75
C VAL A 700 -46.86 6.64 14.86
N ARG A 701 -47.71 5.64 15.12
CA ARG A 701 -47.38 4.55 16.06
C ARG A 701 -46.14 3.79 15.58
N ASP A 702 -46.09 3.45 14.31
CA ASP A 702 -44.95 2.78 13.69
C ASP A 702 -43.70 3.69 13.70
N LEU A 703 -43.86 5.00 13.47
CA LEU A 703 -42.77 5.97 13.59
C LEU A 703 -42.21 6.01 15.01
N VAL A 704 -43.07 6.05 16.03
CA VAL A 704 -42.67 6.00 17.44
C VAL A 704 -41.94 4.68 17.75
N ALA A 705 -42.45 3.55 17.27
CA ALA A 705 -41.82 2.26 17.44
C ALA A 705 -40.41 2.23 16.81
N SER A 706 -40.25 2.79 15.61
CA SER A 706 -38.95 2.90 14.90
C SER A 706 -37.95 3.85 15.57
N ALA A 707 -38.44 4.76 16.42
CA ALA A 707 -37.63 5.72 17.19
C ALA A 707 -37.29 5.25 18.62
N SER A 708 -37.72 4.03 18.99
CA SER A 708 -37.51 3.47 20.34
C SER A 708 -36.03 3.47 20.72
N GLY A 709 -35.69 4.10 21.86
CA GLY A 709 -34.32 4.26 22.34
C GLY A 709 -33.73 5.66 22.14
N ALA A 710 -34.40 6.57 21.44
CA ALA A 710 -34.00 7.98 21.29
C ALA A 710 -35.12 8.94 21.77
N PRO A 711 -35.08 9.40 23.04
CA PRO A 711 -36.13 10.21 23.67
C PRO A 711 -36.58 11.43 22.83
N ALA A 712 -35.62 12.17 22.26
CA ALA A 712 -35.89 13.33 21.41
C ALA A 712 -36.66 12.98 20.11
N ARG A 713 -36.35 11.83 19.49
CA ARG A 713 -37.04 11.37 18.27
C ARG A 713 -38.46 10.89 18.57
N VAL A 714 -38.66 10.22 19.71
CA VAL A 714 -40.00 9.83 20.19
C VAL A 714 -40.85 11.07 20.47
N ALA A 715 -40.29 12.08 21.14
CA ALA A 715 -40.98 13.34 21.39
C ALA A 715 -41.37 14.05 20.08
N ALA A 716 -40.45 14.13 19.11
CA ALA A 716 -40.73 14.72 17.80
C ALA A 716 -41.87 14.01 17.04
N ALA A 717 -41.92 12.67 17.07
CA ALA A 717 -43.01 11.90 16.46
C ALA A 717 -44.37 12.14 17.14
N ARG A 718 -44.39 12.24 18.48
CA ARG A 718 -45.61 12.57 19.25
C ARG A 718 -46.06 14.02 19.02
N MET A 719 -45.14 14.95 18.85
CA MET A 719 -45.45 16.33 18.46
C MET A 719 -46.01 16.41 17.03
N LEU A 720 -45.54 15.55 16.11
CA LEU A 720 -46.17 15.41 14.81
C LEU A 720 -47.62 14.93 14.94
N LEU A 721 -47.88 13.87 15.71
CA LEU A 721 -49.25 13.40 15.99
C LEU A 721 -50.14 14.52 16.51
N ALA A 722 -49.63 15.32 17.46
CA ALA A 722 -50.36 16.44 18.02
C ALA A 722 -50.74 17.48 16.96
N ARG A 723 -49.80 17.87 16.09
CA ARG A 723 -50.06 18.82 15.00
C ARG A 723 -51.09 18.27 14.01
N LEU A 724 -51.01 16.99 13.66
CA LEU A 724 -51.95 16.37 12.72
C LEU A 724 -53.35 16.25 13.34
N GLU A 725 -53.48 15.80 14.58
CA GLU A 725 -54.77 15.74 15.30
C GLU A 725 -55.39 17.13 15.47
N ARG A 726 -54.59 18.17 15.75
CA ARG A 726 -55.08 19.56 15.82
C ARG A 726 -55.62 20.04 14.48
N ARG A 727 -54.94 19.75 13.36
CA ARG A 727 -55.44 20.10 12.01
C ARG A 727 -56.76 19.40 11.66
N MET A 728 -56.99 18.21 12.20
CA MET A 728 -58.24 17.46 12.05
C MET A 728 -59.33 17.86 13.06
N GLY A 729 -59.11 18.90 13.88
CA GLY A 729 -60.07 19.38 14.89
C GLY A 729 -60.10 18.58 16.21
N ASN A 730 -59.21 17.59 16.37
CA ASN A 730 -59.18 16.70 17.54
C ASN A 730 -58.30 17.25 18.67
N HIS A 731 -58.65 18.44 19.19
CA HIS A 731 -57.80 19.15 20.17
C HIS A 731 -57.48 18.33 21.44
N GLY A 732 -58.42 17.51 21.93
CA GLY A 732 -58.20 16.65 23.10
C GLY A 732 -57.16 15.53 22.85
N ARG A 733 -57.10 14.97 21.64
CA ARG A 733 -56.06 14.01 21.26
C ARG A 733 -54.72 14.70 21.04
N ALA A 734 -54.75 15.89 20.46
CA ALA A 734 -53.54 16.70 20.28
C ALA A 734 -52.88 17.06 21.62
N LEU A 735 -53.65 17.48 22.62
CA LEU A 735 -53.12 17.75 23.97
C LEU A 735 -52.49 16.52 24.61
N ARG A 736 -53.15 15.35 24.54
CA ARG A 736 -52.58 14.09 25.06
C ARG A 736 -51.26 13.71 24.37
N ALA A 737 -51.18 13.87 23.05
CA ALA A 737 -49.96 13.59 22.30
C ALA A 737 -48.81 14.54 22.69
N LEU A 738 -49.09 15.82 22.99
CA LEU A 738 -48.08 16.74 23.52
C LEU A 738 -47.64 16.38 24.95
N GLU A 739 -48.56 15.98 25.82
CA GLU A 739 -48.23 15.51 27.17
C GLU A 739 -47.35 14.25 27.13
N GLU A 740 -47.58 13.35 26.16
CA GLU A 740 -46.72 12.20 25.88
C GLU A 740 -45.36 12.60 25.31
N ALA A 741 -45.31 13.61 24.43
CA ALA A 741 -44.05 14.14 23.91
C ALA A 741 -43.19 14.75 25.02
N HIS A 742 -43.78 15.55 25.91
CA HIS A 742 -43.08 16.15 27.04
C HIS A 742 -42.58 15.10 28.04
N ARG A 743 -43.37 14.04 28.29
CA ARG A 743 -42.92 12.90 29.12
C ARG A 743 -41.75 12.15 28.49
N ALA A 744 -41.72 12.03 27.17
CA ALA A 744 -40.62 11.38 26.46
C ALA A 744 -39.35 12.24 26.47
N ASP A 745 -39.46 13.55 26.24
CA ASP A 745 -38.35 14.50 26.30
C ASP A 745 -38.79 15.82 26.96
N PRO A 746 -38.42 16.04 28.24
CA PRO A 746 -38.73 17.27 28.95
C PRO A 746 -38.12 18.54 28.36
N SER A 747 -37.08 18.43 27.53
CA SER A 747 -36.40 19.56 26.87
C SER A 747 -37.07 20.01 25.57
N SER A 748 -38.03 19.23 25.06
CA SER A 748 -38.78 19.57 23.84
C SER A 748 -39.67 20.82 24.02
N SER A 749 -40.07 21.43 22.89
CA SER A 749 -41.04 22.54 22.85
C SER A 749 -42.50 22.10 23.03
N ALA A 750 -42.73 20.87 23.51
CA ALA A 750 -44.07 20.32 23.73
C ALA A 750 -44.85 21.13 24.79
N LEU A 751 -44.19 21.58 25.87
CA LEU A 751 -44.80 22.40 26.91
C LEU A 751 -45.36 23.73 26.38
N ASP A 752 -44.63 24.39 25.48
CA ASP A 752 -45.06 25.65 24.86
C ASP A 752 -46.31 25.43 24.00
N GLN A 753 -46.33 24.31 23.26
CA GLN A 753 -47.49 23.93 22.46
C GLN A 753 -48.69 23.52 23.31
N ILE A 754 -48.49 22.89 24.47
CA ILE A 754 -49.57 22.58 25.43
C ILE A 754 -50.19 23.88 25.93
N ALA A 755 -49.37 24.86 26.31
CA ALA A 755 -49.87 26.16 26.78
C ALA A 755 -50.71 26.84 25.69
N SER A 756 -50.16 27.00 24.48
CA SER A 756 -50.83 27.65 23.35
C SER A 756 -52.13 26.94 22.93
N LEU A 757 -52.12 25.61 22.81
CA LEU A 757 -53.31 24.84 22.45
C LEU A 757 -54.36 24.85 23.56
N SER A 758 -53.94 24.87 24.83
CA SER A 758 -54.88 24.94 25.97
C SER A 758 -55.59 26.30 26.03
N ASP A 759 -54.91 27.40 25.70
CA ASP A 759 -55.56 28.71 25.59
C ASP A 759 -56.56 28.74 24.42
N GLU A 760 -56.19 28.19 23.26
CA GLU A 760 -57.05 28.12 22.06
C GLU A 760 -58.37 27.38 22.34
N VAL A 761 -58.34 26.34 23.17
CA VAL A 761 -59.54 25.57 23.56
C VAL A 761 -60.21 26.05 24.86
N GLY A 762 -59.71 27.12 25.48
CA GLY A 762 -60.27 27.71 26.70
C GLY A 762 -59.97 26.95 28.02
N ASP A 763 -59.00 26.03 28.03
CA ASP A 763 -58.54 25.33 29.25
C ASP A 763 -57.47 26.14 29.99
N VAL A 764 -57.93 27.21 30.65
CA VAL A 764 -57.09 28.17 31.38
C VAL A 764 -56.26 27.49 32.47
N ALA A 765 -56.80 26.45 33.12
CA ALA A 765 -56.11 25.74 34.20
C ALA A 765 -54.92 24.92 33.67
N ARG A 766 -55.08 24.23 32.53
CA ARG A 766 -53.98 23.50 31.88
C ARG A 766 -52.95 24.45 31.29
N ALA A 767 -53.36 25.54 30.64
CA ALA A 767 -52.45 26.54 30.10
C ALA A 767 -51.56 27.18 31.19
N ARG A 768 -52.16 27.54 32.34
CA ARG A 768 -51.44 28.09 33.49
C ARG A 768 -50.42 27.10 34.06
N ARG A 769 -50.77 25.81 34.16
CA ARG A 769 -49.85 24.76 34.63
C ARG A 769 -48.63 24.60 33.71
N ALA A 770 -48.85 24.55 32.40
CA ALA A 770 -47.76 24.46 31.44
C ALA A 770 -46.81 25.68 31.51
N ARG A 771 -47.37 26.90 31.59
CA ARG A 771 -46.58 28.14 31.74
C ARG A 771 -45.76 28.20 33.04
N MET A 772 -46.34 27.76 34.17
CA MET A 772 -45.59 27.68 35.43
C MET A 772 -44.41 26.73 35.34
N GLU A 773 -44.56 25.61 34.64
CA GLU A 773 -43.48 24.64 34.46
C GLU A 773 -42.38 25.18 33.53
N ILE A 774 -42.75 25.86 32.44
CA ILE A 774 -41.79 26.59 31.58
C ILE A 774 -41.01 27.64 32.39
N CYS A 775 -41.71 28.41 33.24
CA CYS A 775 -41.09 29.43 34.08
C CYS A 775 -40.09 28.86 35.10
N ARG A 776 -40.37 27.66 35.65
CA ARG A 776 -39.44 26.96 36.55
C ARG A 776 -38.20 26.45 35.82
N ARG A 777 -38.36 25.97 34.58
CA ARG A 777 -37.28 25.41 33.77
C ARG A 777 -36.35 26.51 33.21
N ASP A 778 -36.92 27.57 32.64
CA ASP A 778 -36.20 28.55 31.81
C ASP A 778 -35.87 29.86 32.56
N GLY A 779 -36.31 29.99 33.81
CA GLY A 779 -36.05 31.15 34.67
C GLY A 779 -37.00 32.33 34.44
N ARG A 780 -36.96 33.31 35.35
CA ARG A 780 -37.92 34.44 35.46
C ARG A 780 -37.98 35.39 34.24
N THR A 781 -37.03 35.28 33.31
CA THR A 781 -36.95 36.11 32.09
C THR A 781 -37.72 35.51 30.91
N SER A 782 -38.28 34.30 31.05
CA SER A 782 -39.12 33.69 30.03
C SER A 782 -40.46 34.42 29.91
N ALA A 783 -40.95 34.62 28.68
CA ALA A 783 -42.27 35.21 28.39
C ALA A 783 -43.43 34.44 29.05
N ALA A 784 -43.22 33.17 29.42
CA ALA A 784 -44.18 32.35 30.14
C ALA A 784 -44.37 32.73 31.62
N CYS A 785 -43.48 33.57 32.20
CA CYS A 785 -43.54 34.04 33.58
C CYS A 785 -44.37 35.33 33.77
N ALA A 786 -44.88 35.96 32.69
CA ALA A 786 -45.70 37.16 32.78
C ALA A 786 -47.12 36.83 33.33
N PRO A 787 -47.71 37.66 34.21
CA PRO A 787 -49.06 37.43 34.73
C PRO A 787 -50.11 37.53 33.62
N PRO A 788 -51.17 36.70 33.64
CA PRO A 788 -52.23 36.76 32.64
C PRO A 788 -53.02 38.07 32.78
N GLY A 789 -53.02 38.90 31.73
CA GLY A 789 -53.84 40.12 31.66
C GLY A 789 -53.10 41.46 31.59
N VAL A 790 -51.91 41.53 30.99
CA VAL A 790 -51.33 42.81 30.54
C VAL A 790 -51.16 42.72 29.02
N GLU A 791 -52.20 43.15 28.30
CA GLU A 791 -52.05 43.76 26.97
C GLU A 791 -51.53 45.19 27.12
#